data_AF-A0A4Y4XF45-F1
#
_entry.id   AF-A0A4Y4XF45-F1
#
_cell.length_a   1.000
_cell.length_b   1.000
_cell.length_c   1.000
_cell.angle_alpha   90.00
_cell.angle_beta   90.00
_cell.angle_gamma   90.00
#
_symmetry.space_group_name_H-M   'P 1'
#
loop_
_entity.id
_entity.type
_entity.pdbx_description
1 polymer ?
#
loop_
_entity_poly.entity_id
_entity_poly.type
_entity_poly.pdbx_seq_one_letter_code
_entity_poly.pdbx_strand_id
1 'polypeptide(L)'
;MKKTKKTILLSLTLASSLLHAEDNGVFLSVGYQIGEAVQKVKNADKVQKLSDTYEQLSRLLTNDNGTNSKTSAQAINQAVNNLNERAKTLAGGTTNSPAYQATLLALRSVLGLWNSMGYAVVCGGYTKSPSENNQKNFHYTDENGNGTTINCGGSTNSNGTHSSNGTNMLKADKNVSLSIEQYEKIHEAYQILSKALKQAGLAPLNSKGEKLEAHVTTSKYQQDDQTKTTTSVIDTTNDAQNLLTQAQTIVNTLKDYCPMLIAKSSSGSSGTATTNTPSWQAAGGGKNSCETFGAEFSAASDMISNAQKIVQETQQLSANQPKNITQPHNLNLNTPSSLTALAQKMLKNAQSQAEILKLANQVESDFNKLSLGRLKDYIGKCDMSAISSANMTMQNQKNNWGNGCAGVEETLNSLKTSAADFNNQTPQINQAQNLANTLIQELGNNPFRNMGMIASSTTNNGALNGLGVQVGYKQFFGEKKRWGLRYYGFFDYNHAYIKSNFFNSASDVWTYGVGSDLLFNFINDKKTNFLGKNNQISFGLFGGIALAGTSWLNSQFVNLKTISNVYSAKVNTANFQFLFNLGLRTNLARPKKKDSHHAAQHGMELGVKIPTINTNYYSFLDTKLEYRRLYSVYLNYVFAY
;
A
#
# COMPACT_ATOMS: atom_id res chain seq x y z
N MET A 1 -41.78 100.09 -52.51
CA MET A 1 -41.78 101.05 -51.39
C MET A 1 -40.45 100.96 -50.65
N LYS A 2 -39.77 102.12 -50.47
CA LYS A 2 -38.72 102.49 -49.48
C LYS A 2 -37.52 101.52 -49.31
N LYS A 3 -36.24 101.92 -49.30
CA LYS A 3 -35.61 103.24 -49.21
C LYS A 3 -34.07 103.07 -49.34
N THR A 4 -33.42 104.06 -49.98
CA THR A 4 -32.06 104.62 -49.70
C THR A 4 -30.79 103.76 -49.90
N LYS A 5 -29.94 104.14 -50.89
CA LYS A 5 -28.66 104.93 -50.81
C LYS A 5 -27.48 104.10 -50.24
N LYS A 6 -26.22 104.13 -50.69
CA LYS A 6 -25.37 104.90 -51.63
C LYS A 6 -24.02 104.10 -51.67
N THR A 7 -23.38 103.82 -52.82
CA THR A 7 -22.15 104.51 -53.32
C THR A 7 -20.78 103.85 -52.98
N ILE A 8 -20.15 103.31 -54.03
CA ILE A 8 -18.75 103.49 -54.54
C ILE A 8 -17.51 102.87 -53.83
N LEU A 9 -16.80 102.06 -54.67
CA LEU A 9 -15.36 101.73 -54.90
C LEU A 9 -14.29 101.56 -53.79
N LEU A 10 -13.39 100.63 -54.15
CA LEU A 10 -11.93 100.51 -53.93
C LEU A 10 -11.42 99.82 -52.65
N SER A 11 -10.84 98.61 -52.79
CA SER A 11 -9.37 98.38 -52.68
C SER A 11 -9.03 96.90 -52.48
N LEU A 12 -7.99 96.45 -53.19
CA LEU A 12 -7.19 95.25 -52.98
C LEU A 12 -6.29 95.46 -51.74
N THR A 13 -6.28 94.56 -50.75
CA THR A 13 -5.09 94.29 -49.90
C THR A 13 -5.21 93.00 -49.08
N LEU A 14 -4.17 92.17 -49.22
CA LEU A 14 -3.59 91.18 -48.29
C LEU A 14 -4.28 90.93 -46.94
N ALA A 15 -4.69 89.66 -46.71
CA ALA A 15 -4.57 89.03 -45.41
C ALA A 15 -3.98 87.62 -45.60
N SER A 16 -2.75 87.48 -45.11
CA SER A 16 -1.88 86.32 -45.08
C SER A 16 -2.54 85.07 -44.48
N SER A 17 -2.59 83.98 -45.27
CA SER A 17 -2.80 82.63 -44.75
C SER A 17 -1.56 82.17 -43.96
N LEU A 18 -1.63 82.24 -42.64
CA LEU A 18 -0.70 81.55 -41.74
C LEU A 18 -0.98 80.03 -41.87
N LEU A 19 -0.22 79.34 -42.71
CA LEU A 19 -0.23 77.87 -42.79
C LEU A 19 0.58 77.31 -41.64
N HIS A 20 0.02 76.36 -40.90
CA HIS A 20 0.75 75.53 -39.94
C HIS A 20 1.13 74.19 -40.57
N ALA A 21 2.23 73.60 -40.08
CA ALA A 21 2.75 72.31 -40.58
C ALA A 21 1.80 71.12 -40.33
N GLU A 22 0.76 71.32 -39.53
CA GLU A 22 -0.19 70.27 -39.21
C GLU A 22 -1.62 70.78 -39.17
N ASP A 23 -2.45 70.16 -40.00
CA ASP A 23 -3.89 70.39 -40.08
C ASP A 23 -4.67 69.18 -39.54
N ASN A 24 -5.92 69.44 -39.12
CA ASN A 24 -6.87 68.39 -38.77
C ASN A 24 -7.15 67.58 -40.03
N GLY A 25 -7.24 66.26 -39.89
CA GLY A 25 -7.40 65.41 -41.05
C GLY A 25 -7.42 63.93 -40.73
N VAL A 26 -7.75 63.16 -41.75
CA VAL A 26 -7.66 61.70 -41.70
C VAL A 26 -6.20 61.34 -41.91
N PHE A 27 -5.72 60.35 -41.16
CA PHE A 27 -4.38 59.82 -41.33
C PHE A 27 -4.42 58.32 -41.54
N LEU A 28 -3.46 57.86 -42.33
CA LEU A 28 -3.11 56.46 -42.54
C LEU A 28 -1.64 56.30 -42.16
N SER A 29 -1.34 55.26 -41.40
CA SER A 29 0.00 54.97 -40.91
C SER A 29 0.32 53.51 -41.19
N VAL A 30 1.50 53.26 -41.75
CA VAL A 30 2.00 51.90 -42.00
C VAL A 30 3.44 51.80 -41.51
N GLY A 31 3.79 50.70 -40.86
CA GLY A 31 5.13 50.58 -40.30
C GLY A 31 5.54 49.19 -39.89
N TYR A 32 6.79 49.11 -39.48
CA TYR A 32 7.42 47.88 -39.02
C TYR A 32 7.58 47.92 -37.50
N GLN A 33 7.34 46.77 -36.86
CA GLN A 33 7.41 46.61 -35.42
C GLN A 33 8.34 45.46 -35.04
N ILE A 34 9.09 45.67 -33.97
CA ILE A 34 9.91 44.65 -33.33
C ILE A 34 9.50 44.54 -31.86
N GLY A 35 9.51 43.34 -31.31
CA GLY A 35 9.16 43.12 -29.91
C GLY A 35 9.79 41.86 -29.35
N GLU A 36 9.59 41.64 -28.07
CA GLU A 36 10.02 40.42 -27.39
C GLU A 36 8.80 39.66 -26.85
N ALA A 37 8.75 38.35 -27.13
CA ALA A 37 7.81 37.41 -26.55
C ALA A 37 8.54 36.46 -25.60
N VAL A 38 7.96 36.24 -24.42
CA VAL A 38 8.42 35.25 -23.45
C VAL A 38 7.40 34.12 -23.38
N GLN A 39 7.87 32.88 -23.55
CA GLN A 39 7.12 31.67 -23.30
C GLN A 39 7.50 31.11 -21.92
N LYS A 40 6.51 30.97 -21.04
CA LYS A 40 6.65 30.30 -19.74
C LYS A 40 5.86 29.01 -19.73
N VAL A 41 6.55 27.91 -19.45
CA VAL A 41 5.91 26.60 -19.24
C VAL A 41 5.94 26.30 -17.74
N LYS A 42 4.76 26.18 -17.11
CA LYS A 42 4.63 25.72 -15.72
C LYS A 42 4.17 24.27 -15.73
N ASN A 43 4.86 23.39 -14.99
CA ASN A 43 4.56 21.95 -14.79
C ASN A 43 4.86 20.96 -15.94
N ALA A 44 5.73 21.28 -16.92
CA ALA A 44 6.12 20.33 -17.98
C ALA A 44 6.68 19.00 -17.43
N ASP A 45 7.40 19.08 -16.30
CA ASP A 45 8.01 17.92 -15.63
C ASP A 45 6.97 16.87 -15.19
N LYS A 46 5.70 17.24 -14.94
CA LYS A 46 4.68 16.28 -14.48
C LYS A 46 4.23 15.30 -15.56
N VAL A 47 4.10 15.76 -16.81
CA VAL A 47 3.65 14.91 -17.93
C VAL A 47 4.80 14.03 -18.41
N GLN A 48 6.02 14.59 -18.49
CA GLN A 48 7.22 13.80 -18.76
C GLN A 48 7.40 12.73 -17.68
N LYS A 49 7.28 13.10 -16.40
CA LYS A 49 7.37 12.14 -15.30
C LYS A 49 6.26 11.09 -15.33
N LEU A 50 5.04 11.43 -15.72
CA LEU A 50 3.98 10.42 -15.91
C LEU A 50 4.36 9.44 -17.03
N SER A 51 4.84 9.95 -18.16
CA SER A 51 5.34 9.12 -19.27
C SER A 51 6.50 8.22 -18.82
N ASP A 52 7.52 8.78 -18.16
CA ASP A 52 8.68 8.05 -17.65
C ASP A 52 8.27 7.01 -16.60
N THR A 53 7.27 7.32 -15.76
CA THR A 53 6.69 6.39 -14.78
C THR A 53 6.00 5.24 -15.47
N TYR A 54 5.17 5.51 -16.48
CA TYR A 54 4.48 4.47 -17.25
C TYR A 54 5.47 3.61 -18.05
N GLU A 55 6.50 4.22 -18.64
CA GLU A 55 7.54 3.52 -19.40
C GLU A 55 8.38 2.62 -18.48
N GLN A 56 8.87 3.13 -17.34
CA GLN A 56 9.63 2.32 -16.40
C GLN A 56 8.79 1.20 -15.77
N LEU A 57 7.51 1.47 -15.46
CA LEU A 57 6.59 0.45 -14.96
C LEU A 57 6.32 -0.64 -16.00
N SER A 58 6.14 -0.24 -17.26
CA SER A 58 6.01 -1.17 -18.38
C SER A 58 7.29 -2.00 -18.52
N ARG A 59 8.48 -1.40 -18.46
CA ARG A 59 9.76 -2.13 -18.54
C ARG A 59 10.03 -3.04 -17.34
N LEU A 60 9.50 -2.72 -16.16
CA LEU A 60 9.57 -3.61 -14.99
C LEU A 60 8.70 -4.85 -15.18
N LEU A 61 7.49 -4.68 -15.72
CA LEU A 61 6.52 -5.76 -15.90
C LEU A 61 6.75 -6.58 -17.19
N THR A 62 7.36 -5.98 -18.21
CA THR A 62 7.59 -6.57 -19.54
C THR A 62 9.07 -6.94 -19.71
N ASN A 63 9.36 -8.08 -20.29
CA ASN A 63 10.69 -8.70 -20.37
C ASN A 63 11.61 -8.04 -21.44
N ASP A 64 11.60 -6.71 -21.57
CA ASP A 64 12.08 -5.99 -22.76
C ASP A 64 13.59 -5.69 -22.82
N ASN A 65 14.36 -6.03 -21.79
CA ASN A 65 15.81 -6.13 -21.92
C ASN A 65 16.12 -7.62 -22.04
N GLY A 66 16.64 -8.09 -23.19
CA GLY A 66 16.96 -9.48 -23.55
C GLY A 66 17.92 -10.27 -22.64
N THR A 67 17.92 -9.97 -21.35
CA THR A 67 18.58 -10.63 -20.22
C THR A 67 17.56 -10.73 -19.09
N ASN A 68 17.02 -11.94 -18.84
CA ASN A 68 16.33 -12.38 -17.62
C ASN A 68 15.97 -11.27 -16.61
N SER A 69 14.92 -10.47 -16.88
CA SER A 69 14.48 -9.47 -15.89
C SER A 69 13.90 -10.20 -14.68
N LYS A 70 14.60 -10.11 -13.54
CA LYS A 70 14.25 -10.79 -12.28
C LYS A 70 12.90 -10.33 -11.69
N THR A 71 12.28 -9.28 -12.23
CA THR A 71 11.05 -8.66 -11.71
C THR A 71 9.89 -8.61 -12.71
N SER A 72 9.98 -9.34 -13.84
CA SER A 72 8.88 -9.41 -14.82
C SER A 72 7.58 -9.92 -14.19
N ALA A 73 6.43 -9.62 -14.81
CA ALA A 73 5.13 -10.11 -14.32
C ALA A 73 5.08 -11.65 -14.25
N GLN A 74 5.79 -12.34 -15.13
CA GLN A 74 5.94 -13.80 -15.12
C GLN A 74 6.75 -14.27 -13.89
N ALA A 75 7.90 -13.63 -13.62
CA ALA A 75 8.72 -13.95 -12.45
C ALA A 75 7.97 -13.67 -11.14
N ILE A 76 7.23 -12.55 -11.07
CA ILE A 76 6.39 -12.20 -9.91
C ILE A 76 5.31 -13.27 -9.72
N ASN A 77 4.56 -13.63 -10.77
CA ASN A 77 3.50 -14.62 -10.67
C ASN A 77 4.03 -16.02 -10.32
N GLN A 78 5.20 -16.40 -10.85
CA GLN A 78 5.85 -17.66 -10.46
C GLN A 78 6.23 -17.67 -8.97
N ALA A 79 6.81 -16.58 -8.47
CA ALA A 79 7.13 -16.44 -7.05
C ALA A 79 5.87 -16.45 -6.16
N VAL A 80 4.80 -15.77 -6.58
CA VAL A 80 3.49 -15.77 -5.91
C VAL A 80 2.90 -17.19 -5.87
N ASN A 81 2.94 -17.92 -6.98
CA ASN A 81 2.44 -19.30 -7.03
C ASN A 81 3.24 -20.22 -6.11
N ASN A 82 4.58 -20.12 -6.11
CA ASN A 82 5.43 -20.91 -5.21
C ASN A 82 5.12 -20.60 -3.73
N LEU A 83 4.96 -19.32 -3.39
CA LEU A 83 4.57 -18.91 -2.03
C LEU A 83 3.20 -19.48 -1.64
N ASN A 84 2.21 -19.37 -2.53
CA ASN A 84 0.84 -19.81 -2.26
C ASN A 84 0.70 -21.34 -2.18
N GLU A 85 1.35 -22.10 -3.05
CA GLU A 85 1.33 -23.58 -3.01
C GLU A 85 2.03 -24.11 -1.76
N ARG A 86 3.18 -23.52 -1.40
CA ARG A 86 3.89 -23.87 -0.17
C ARG A 86 3.06 -23.49 1.07
N ALA A 87 2.43 -22.32 1.08
CA ALA A 87 1.54 -21.90 2.16
C ALA A 87 0.30 -22.80 2.28
N LYS A 88 -0.29 -23.22 1.15
CA LYS A 88 -1.43 -24.13 1.11
C LYS A 88 -1.05 -25.51 1.67
N THR A 89 0.12 -26.02 1.30
CA THR A 89 0.65 -27.28 1.86
C THR A 89 0.90 -27.14 3.36
N LEU A 90 1.52 -26.04 3.80
CA LEU A 90 1.81 -25.79 5.21
C LEU A 90 0.53 -25.65 6.06
N ALA A 91 -0.48 -24.94 5.56
CA ALA A 91 -1.68 -24.62 6.32
C ALA A 91 -2.77 -25.69 6.24
N GLY A 92 -2.97 -26.30 5.07
CA GLY A 92 -4.05 -27.25 4.82
C GLY A 92 -3.59 -28.69 4.61
N GLY A 93 -2.29 -28.95 4.47
CA GLY A 93 -1.75 -30.30 4.35
C GLY A 93 -1.64 -31.01 5.70
N THR A 94 -1.64 -32.34 5.66
CA THR A 94 -1.46 -33.20 6.85
C THR A 94 -0.08 -33.87 6.81
N THR A 95 0.10 -34.90 5.98
CA THR A 95 1.34 -35.69 5.88
C THR A 95 2.56 -34.84 5.51
N ASN A 96 2.38 -33.91 4.56
CA ASN A 96 3.48 -33.12 3.99
C ASN A 96 3.67 -31.79 4.72
N SER A 97 2.89 -31.48 5.76
CA SER A 97 2.97 -30.21 6.47
C SER A 97 3.78 -30.34 7.76
N PRO A 98 4.96 -29.69 7.87
CA PRO A 98 5.71 -29.70 9.12
C PRO A 98 4.94 -28.96 10.24
N ALA A 99 4.09 -27.98 9.90
CA ALA A 99 3.24 -27.31 10.87
C ALA A 99 2.24 -28.28 11.51
N TYR A 100 1.51 -29.04 10.66
CA TYR A 100 0.56 -30.05 11.11
C TYR A 100 1.25 -31.16 11.92
N GLN A 101 2.37 -31.69 11.41
CA GLN A 101 3.10 -32.76 12.09
C GLN A 101 3.67 -32.32 13.43
N ALA A 102 4.16 -31.09 13.56
CA ALA A 102 4.61 -30.53 14.84
C ALA A 102 3.45 -30.37 15.83
N THR A 103 2.30 -29.85 15.39
CA THR A 103 1.10 -29.74 16.23
C THR A 103 0.61 -31.13 16.67
N LEU A 104 0.53 -32.09 15.75
CA LEU A 104 0.14 -33.47 16.05
C LEU A 104 1.13 -34.14 17.01
N LEU A 105 2.43 -33.91 16.83
CA LEU A 105 3.48 -34.44 17.71
C LEU A 105 3.28 -33.92 19.14
N ALA A 106 3.05 -32.62 19.33
CA ALA A 106 2.76 -32.05 20.65
C ALA A 106 1.56 -32.71 21.32
N LEU A 107 0.45 -32.89 20.60
CA LEU A 107 -0.75 -33.55 21.14
C LEU A 107 -0.49 -35.03 21.49
N ARG A 108 0.14 -35.79 20.59
CA ARG A 108 0.50 -37.20 20.81
C ARG A 108 1.52 -37.35 21.95
N SER A 109 2.45 -36.42 22.12
CA SER A 109 3.40 -36.41 23.23
C SER A 109 2.72 -36.25 24.59
N VAL A 110 1.66 -35.44 24.68
CA VAL A 110 0.92 -35.27 25.93
C VAL A 110 0.09 -36.52 26.26
N LEU A 111 -0.53 -37.14 25.26
CA LEU A 111 -1.15 -38.46 25.43
C LEU A 111 -0.14 -39.51 25.88
N GLY A 112 1.03 -39.56 25.22
CA GLY A 112 2.11 -40.47 25.54
C GLY A 112 2.68 -40.24 26.95
N LEU A 113 2.82 -38.99 27.36
CA LEU A 113 3.21 -38.60 28.72
C LEU A 113 2.21 -39.15 29.74
N TRP A 114 0.91 -38.88 29.55
CA TRP A 114 -0.13 -39.37 30.45
C TRP A 114 -0.14 -40.90 30.50
N ASN A 115 -0.15 -41.60 29.36
CA ASN A 115 -0.12 -43.07 29.32
C ASN A 115 1.13 -43.67 30.00
N SER A 116 2.26 -42.96 29.93
CA SER A 116 3.52 -43.45 30.50
C SER A 116 3.57 -43.30 32.02
N MET A 117 3.02 -42.22 32.61
CA MET A 117 3.21 -41.93 34.04
C MET A 117 1.95 -41.53 34.81
N GLY A 118 0.83 -41.27 34.14
CA GLY A 118 -0.41 -40.74 34.73
C GLY A 118 -1.06 -41.67 35.74
N TYR A 119 -0.94 -42.99 35.57
CA TYR A 119 -1.44 -43.97 36.54
C TYR A 119 -0.77 -43.87 37.92
N ALA A 120 0.46 -43.32 37.98
CA ALA A 120 1.21 -43.19 39.22
C ALA A 120 0.92 -41.87 39.95
N VAL A 121 0.09 -40.98 39.39
CA VAL A 121 -0.22 -39.69 40.03
C VAL A 121 -1.17 -39.89 41.20
N VAL A 122 -0.79 -39.41 42.39
CA VAL A 122 -1.64 -39.45 43.59
C VAL A 122 -2.79 -38.44 43.46
N CYS A 123 -4.02 -38.94 43.60
CA CYS A 123 -5.24 -38.17 43.44
C CYS A 123 -6.28 -38.49 44.53
N GLY A 124 -7.22 -37.57 44.74
CA GLY A 124 -8.36 -37.73 45.65
C GLY A 124 -8.19 -37.11 47.03
N GLY A 125 -7.21 -36.22 47.22
CA GLY A 125 -7.02 -35.52 48.50
C GLY A 125 -8.20 -34.63 48.88
N TYR A 126 -8.40 -34.39 50.18
CA TYR A 126 -9.47 -33.53 50.67
C TYR A 126 -9.19 -32.05 50.38
N THR A 127 -10.23 -31.31 50.01
CA THR A 127 -10.15 -29.85 49.77
C THR A 127 -10.68 -29.05 50.96
N LYS A 128 -11.78 -29.51 51.58
CA LYS A 128 -12.41 -28.85 52.74
C LYS A 128 -12.11 -29.55 54.05
N SER A 129 -12.43 -30.84 54.17
CA SER A 129 -12.27 -31.62 55.40
C SER A 129 -11.99 -33.10 55.10
N PRO A 130 -11.13 -33.78 55.90
CA PRO A 130 -10.88 -35.22 55.79
C PRO A 130 -12.11 -36.11 56.00
N SER A 131 -13.18 -35.56 56.58
CA SER A 131 -14.45 -36.27 56.83
C SER A 131 -15.32 -36.44 55.57
N GLU A 132 -14.99 -35.74 54.48
CA GLU A 132 -15.66 -35.94 53.20
C GLU A 132 -15.13 -37.24 52.55
N ASN A 133 -15.98 -38.27 52.45
CA ASN A 133 -15.66 -39.50 51.72
C ASN A 133 -15.61 -39.23 50.20
N ASN A 134 -14.55 -38.56 49.78
CA ASN A 134 -14.28 -38.16 48.42
C ASN A 134 -13.54 -39.30 47.72
N GLN A 135 -14.30 -40.30 47.25
CA GLN A 135 -13.80 -41.34 46.36
C GLN A 135 -14.49 -41.26 45.00
N LYS A 136 -13.70 -41.33 43.94
CA LYS A 136 -14.19 -41.37 42.57
C LYS A 136 -13.27 -42.23 41.71
N ASN A 137 -13.88 -43.06 40.89
CA ASN A 137 -13.25 -43.94 39.94
C ASN A 137 -13.36 -43.31 38.55
N PHE A 138 -12.25 -43.24 37.83
CA PHE A 138 -12.17 -42.69 36.48
C PHE A 138 -11.91 -43.83 35.49
N HIS A 139 -12.80 -44.01 34.51
CA HIS A 139 -12.75 -45.13 33.59
C HIS A 139 -12.06 -44.73 32.28
N TYR A 140 -10.88 -45.30 32.05
CA TYR A 140 -10.12 -45.19 30.81
C TYR A 140 -10.50 -46.36 29.90
N THR A 141 -11.72 -46.29 29.36
CA THR A 141 -12.33 -47.34 28.54
C THR A 141 -12.66 -46.83 27.14
N ASP A 142 -12.69 -47.74 26.17
CA ASP A 142 -13.31 -47.48 24.87
C ASP A 142 -14.85 -47.55 24.94
N GLU A 143 -15.53 -47.29 23.81
CA GLU A 143 -16.99 -47.33 23.69
C GLU A 143 -17.59 -48.71 23.99
N ASN A 144 -16.77 -49.77 23.92
CA ASN A 144 -17.18 -51.14 24.22
C ASN A 144 -16.97 -51.51 25.69
N GLY A 145 -16.55 -50.56 26.53
CA GLY A 145 -16.29 -50.77 27.95
C GLY A 145 -14.98 -51.50 28.25
N ASN A 146 -14.13 -51.74 27.25
CA ASN A 146 -12.82 -52.35 27.46
C ASN A 146 -11.83 -51.27 27.91
N GLY A 147 -11.16 -51.49 29.04
CA GLY A 147 -10.17 -50.56 29.54
C GLY A 147 -9.79 -50.78 30.99
N THR A 148 -9.31 -49.71 31.62
CA THR A 148 -8.84 -49.73 33.01
C THR A 148 -9.50 -48.64 33.84
N THR A 149 -9.55 -48.82 35.14
CA THR A 149 -10.13 -47.84 36.07
C THR A 149 -9.06 -47.36 37.04
N ILE A 150 -8.98 -46.04 37.25
CA ILE A 150 -8.14 -45.43 38.28
C ILE A 150 -9.02 -45.00 39.46
N ASN A 151 -8.66 -45.44 40.66
CA ASN A 151 -9.30 -44.98 41.89
C ASN A 151 -8.58 -43.74 42.44
N CYS A 152 -9.35 -42.70 42.73
CA CYS A 152 -8.88 -41.53 43.47
C CYS A 152 -9.62 -41.45 44.80
N GLY A 153 -8.86 -41.36 45.90
CA GLY A 153 -9.36 -41.18 47.26
C GLY A 153 -9.15 -42.39 48.17
N GLY A 154 -9.25 -43.61 47.63
CA GLY A 154 -9.12 -44.84 48.40
C GLY A 154 -7.68 -45.28 48.61
N SER A 155 -7.51 -46.41 49.30
CA SER A 155 -6.23 -47.11 49.44
C SER A 155 -6.44 -48.63 49.48
N THR A 156 -5.35 -49.39 49.56
CA THR A 156 -5.40 -50.85 49.70
C THR A 156 -4.93 -51.24 51.10
N ASN A 157 -5.76 -51.99 51.82
CA ASN A 157 -5.42 -52.54 53.14
C ASN A 157 -4.30 -53.59 53.05
N SER A 158 -3.65 -53.89 54.16
CA SER A 158 -2.57 -54.90 54.23
C SER A 158 -3.02 -56.31 53.80
N ASN A 159 -4.31 -56.62 53.90
CA ASN A 159 -4.91 -57.88 53.44
C ASN A 159 -5.31 -57.88 51.95
N GLY A 160 -4.99 -56.80 51.22
CA GLY A 160 -5.32 -56.66 49.79
C GLY A 160 -6.73 -56.14 49.51
N THR A 161 -7.57 -55.90 50.53
CA THR A 161 -8.93 -55.36 50.33
C THR A 161 -8.91 -53.84 50.09
N HIS A 162 -9.91 -53.34 49.39
CA HIS A 162 -10.10 -51.90 49.19
C HIS A 162 -10.44 -51.20 50.50
N SER A 163 -9.87 -50.03 50.74
CA SER A 163 -10.19 -49.14 51.85
C SER A 163 -10.75 -47.83 51.33
N SER A 164 -11.86 -47.40 51.93
CA SER A 164 -12.43 -46.08 51.67
C SER A 164 -11.59 -44.93 52.24
N ASN A 165 -10.74 -45.21 53.22
CA ASN A 165 -9.81 -44.25 53.81
C ASN A 165 -8.43 -44.44 53.18
N GLY A 166 -7.97 -43.44 52.45
CA GLY A 166 -6.71 -43.52 51.71
C GLY A 166 -6.15 -42.14 51.41
N THR A 167 -5.95 -41.83 50.13
CA THR A 167 -5.44 -40.51 49.72
C THR A 167 -6.40 -39.38 50.08
N ASN A 168 -7.69 -39.66 50.27
CA ASN A 168 -8.68 -38.69 50.79
C ASN A 168 -8.42 -38.21 52.22
N MET A 169 -7.56 -38.88 52.97
CA MET A 169 -7.08 -38.41 54.28
C MET A 169 -5.91 -37.42 54.14
N LEU A 170 -5.32 -37.29 52.95
CA LEU A 170 -4.27 -36.32 52.64
C LEU A 170 -4.90 -35.04 52.08
N LYS A 171 -4.31 -33.88 52.39
CA LYS A 171 -4.77 -32.61 51.82
C LYS A 171 -4.46 -32.59 50.32
N ALA A 172 -5.44 -32.20 49.51
CA ALA A 172 -5.18 -31.82 48.13
C ALA A 172 -4.54 -30.43 48.11
N ASP A 173 -3.25 -30.39 47.78
CA ASP A 173 -2.46 -29.17 47.70
C ASP A 173 -1.22 -29.41 46.83
N LYS A 174 -0.56 -28.32 46.46
CA LYS A 174 0.69 -28.35 45.69
C LYS A 174 1.73 -29.23 46.40
N ASN A 175 2.43 -30.05 45.62
CA ASN A 175 3.43 -31.03 46.06
C ASN A 175 2.89 -32.21 46.88
N VAL A 176 1.57 -32.37 47.02
CA VAL A 176 0.96 -33.45 47.81
C VAL A 176 0.11 -34.38 46.93
N SER A 177 -1.08 -33.95 46.56
CA SER A 177 -2.03 -34.76 45.80
C SER A 177 -2.98 -33.88 44.99
N LEU A 178 -3.49 -34.41 43.89
CA LEU A 178 -4.55 -33.75 43.13
C LEU A 178 -5.90 -33.91 43.83
N SER A 179 -6.74 -32.88 43.76
CA SER A 179 -8.15 -32.99 44.13
C SER A 179 -8.92 -33.83 43.09
N ILE A 180 -10.11 -34.31 43.46
CA ILE A 180 -11.00 -35.01 42.51
C ILE A 180 -11.35 -34.11 41.32
N GLU A 181 -11.60 -32.82 41.57
CA GLU A 181 -11.96 -31.87 40.51
C GLU A 181 -10.81 -31.67 39.51
N GLN A 182 -9.57 -31.57 40.01
CA GLN A 182 -8.39 -31.46 39.15
C GLN A 182 -8.18 -32.72 38.32
N TYR A 183 -8.32 -33.90 38.92
CA TYR A 183 -8.19 -35.16 38.21
C TYR A 183 -9.31 -35.37 37.18
N GLU A 184 -10.53 -34.94 37.50
CA GLU A 184 -11.67 -34.96 36.57
C GLU A 184 -11.42 -34.12 35.32
N LYS A 185 -10.85 -32.92 35.48
CA LYS A 185 -10.45 -32.08 34.34
C LYS A 185 -9.37 -32.73 33.48
N ILE A 186 -8.37 -33.39 34.11
CA ILE A 186 -7.36 -34.16 33.37
C ILE A 186 -8.02 -35.32 32.61
N HIS A 187 -8.90 -36.05 33.28
CA HIS A 187 -9.58 -37.22 32.71
C HIS A 187 -10.44 -36.83 31.50
N GLU A 188 -11.26 -35.79 31.64
CA GLU A 188 -12.07 -35.24 30.55
C GLU A 188 -11.21 -34.81 29.36
N ALA A 189 -10.16 -34.00 29.62
CA ALA A 189 -9.25 -33.53 28.59
C ALA A 189 -8.55 -34.70 27.86
N TYR A 190 -8.13 -35.72 28.61
CA TYR A 190 -7.52 -36.92 28.04
C TYR A 190 -8.49 -37.68 27.15
N GLN A 191 -9.75 -37.86 27.58
CA GLN A 191 -10.75 -38.59 26.80
C GLN A 191 -11.08 -37.88 25.51
N ILE A 192 -11.24 -36.55 25.53
CA ILE A 192 -11.43 -35.72 24.34
C ILE A 192 -10.25 -35.90 23.37
N LEU A 193 -9.01 -35.74 23.86
CA LEU A 193 -7.79 -35.90 23.05
C LEU A 193 -7.67 -37.29 22.42
N SER A 194 -7.83 -38.33 23.24
CA SER A 194 -7.70 -39.73 22.84
C SER A 194 -8.74 -40.08 21.78
N LYS A 195 -10.00 -39.67 22.00
CA LYS A 195 -11.11 -39.89 21.07
C LYS A 195 -10.89 -39.18 19.74
N ALA A 196 -10.60 -37.87 19.78
CA ALA A 196 -10.42 -37.05 18.60
C ALA A 196 -9.28 -37.59 17.72
N LEU A 197 -8.11 -37.87 18.31
CA LEU A 197 -6.95 -38.34 17.55
C LEU A 197 -7.08 -39.78 17.03
N LYS A 198 -7.85 -40.65 17.70
CA LYS A 198 -8.06 -42.04 17.25
C LYS A 198 -9.13 -42.16 16.17
N GLN A 199 -10.24 -41.42 16.28
CA GLN A 199 -11.38 -41.60 15.38
C GLN A 199 -11.39 -40.60 14.21
N ALA A 200 -11.17 -39.32 14.49
CA ALA A 200 -11.24 -38.26 13.47
C ALA A 200 -9.85 -37.81 12.98
N GLY A 201 -8.81 -38.06 13.78
CA GLY A 201 -7.50 -37.43 13.59
C GLY A 201 -7.53 -35.94 13.93
N LEU A 202 -6.38 -35.28 13.82
CA LEU A 202 -6.30 -33.82 13.92
C LEU A 202 -6.81 -33.21 12.60
N ALA A 203 -7.66 -32.18 12.65
CA ALA A 203 -8.07 -31.48 11.44
C ALA A 203 -6.91 -30.67 10.83
N PRO A 204 -6.92 -30.40 9.51
CA PRO A 204 -6.01 -29.43 8.90
C PRO A 204 -6.04 -28.10 9.64
N LEU A 205 -4.88 -27.42 9.77
CA LEU A 205 -4.74 -26.26 10.66
C LEU A 205 -5.55 -25.02 10.22
N ASN A 206 -5.99 -24.98 8.97
CA ASN A 206 -6.89 -23.96 8.43
C ASN A 206 -8.38 -24.39 8.42
N SER A 207 -8.70 -25.58 8.92
CA SER A 207 -10.07 -26.09 9.03
C SER A 207 -10.69 -25.73 10.38
N LYS A 208 -12.02 -25.68 10.42
CA LYS A 208 -12.80 -25.56 11.67
C LYS A 208 -12.96 -26.89 12.42
N GLY A 209 -12.43 -27.97 11.85
CA GLY A 209 -12.61 -29.31 12.37
C GLY A 209 -14.03 -29.85 12.15
N GLU A 210 -14.18 -31.11 12.51
CA GLU A 210 -15.42 -31.87 12.52
C GLU A 210 -15.90 -32.01 13.96
N LYS A 211 -17.22 -32.12 14.14
CA LYS A 211 -17.82 -32.39 15.44
C LYS A 211 -17.64 -33.85 15.81
N LEU A 212 -17.35 -34.11 17.08
CA LEU A 212 -17.24 -35.45 17.63
C LEU A 212 -17.82 -35.50 19.05
N GLU A 213 -18.31 -36.67 19.43
CA GLU A 213 -18.85 -36.94 20.76
C GLU A 213 -17.80 -37.72 21.57
N ALA A 214 -17.33 -37.13 22.66
CA ALA A 214 -16.42 -37.81 23.58
C ALA A 214 -17.20 -38.35 24.79
N HIS A 215 -17.07 -39.65 25.05
CA HIS A 215 -17.69 -40.30 26.20
C HIS A 215 -16.73 -40.27 27.39
N VAL A 216 -17.18 -39.70 28.51
CA VAL A 216 -16.41 -39.62 29.76
C VAL A 216 -17.17 -40.36 30.84
N THR A 217 -16.66 -41.52 31.25
CA THR A 217 -17.31 -42.39 32.22
C THR A 217 -16.58 -42.33 33.56
N THR A 218 -17.31 -42.03 34.62
CA THR A 218 -16.80 -42.03 36.00
C THR A 218 -17.74 -42.82 36.89
N SER A 219 -17.28 -43.29 38.04
CA SER A 219 -18.16 -43.88 39.05
C SER A 219 -17.81 -43.40 40.44
N LYS A 220 -18.83 -43.22 41.28
CA LYS A 220 -18.70 -42.73 42.65
C LYS A 220 -19.30 -43.75 43.61
N TYR A 221 -18.58 -44.05 44.69
CA TYR A 221 -19.10 -44.86 45.78
C TYR A 221 -20.17 -44.06 46.54
N GLN A 222 -21.35 -44.67 46.73
CA GLN A 222 -22.44 -44.13 47.54
C GLN A 222 -22.52 -44.90 48.88
N GLN A 223 -23.37 -44.43 49.80
CA GLN A 223 -23.71 -45.19 51.01
C GLN A 223 -24.34 -46.55 50.61
N ASP A 224 -24.14 -47.58 51.43
CA ASP A 224 -24.68 -48.95 51.27
C ASP A 224 -24.08 -49.80 50.12
N ASP A 225 -22.76 -49.74 49.89
CA ASP A 225 -22.03 -50.56 48.89
C ASP A 225 -22.49 -50.40 47.43
N GLN A 226 -23.26 -49.34 47.12
CA GLN A 226 -23.68 -49.04 45.75
C GLN A 226 -22.66 -48.15 45.03
N THR A 227 -22.35 -48.49 43.78
CA THR A 227 -21.51 -47.69 42.89
C THR A 227 -22.37 -47.00 41.84
N LYS A 228 -22.41 -45.67 41.86
CA LYS A 228 -23.12 -44.88 40.84
C LYS A 228 -22.18 -44.56 39.69
N THR A 229 -22.46 -45.14 38.52
CA THR A 229 -21.74 -44.83 37.27
C THR A 229 -22.44 -43.70 36.52
N THR A 230 -21.66 -42.73 36.06
CA THR A 230 -22.12 -41.60 35.25
C THR A 230 -21.29 -41.55 33.98
N THR A 231 -21.96 -41.54 32.83
CA THR A 231 -21.34 -41.31 31.52
C THR A 231 -21.82 -39.96 31.00
N SER A 232 -20.89 -39.04 30.81
CA SER A 232 -21.12 -37.75 30.17
C SER A 232 -20.77 -37.87 28.69
N VAL A 233 -21.62 -37.33 27.82
CA VAL A 233 -21.33 -37.15 26.39
C VAL A 233 -20.96 -35.69 26.19
N ILE A 234 -19.78 -35.44 25.63
CA ILE A 234 -19.25 -34.10 25.42
C ILE A 234 -19.15 -33.85 23.92
N ASP A 235 -19.96 -32.91 23.44
CA ASP A 235 -19.86 -32.39 22.08
C ASP A 235 -18.60 -31.52 21.96
N THR A 236 -17.69 -31.92 21.08
CA THR A 236 -16.41 -31.23 20.89
C THR A 236 -15.96 -31.28 19.43
N THR A 237 -14.79 -30.72 19.13
CA THR A 237 -14.23 -30.60 17.78
C THR A 237 -12.79 -31.10 17.71
N ASN A 238 -12.37 -31.61 16.56
CA ASN A 238 -10.96 -32.03 16.35
C ASN A 238 -10.06 -30.92 15.79
N ASP A 239 -10.45 -29.64 15.93
CA ASP A 239 -9.59 -28.53 15.55
C ASP A 239 -8.39 -28.40 16.49
N ALA A 240 -7.28 -27.91 15.96
CA ALA A 240 -6.01 -27.84 16.68
C ALA A 240 -6.09 -26.99 17.96
N GLN A 241 -6.86 -25.89 17.94
CA GLN A 241 -6.92 -24.97 19.07
C GLN A 241 -7.62 -25.63 20.26
N ASN A 242 -8.76 -26.30 20.02
CA ASN A 242 -9.45 -27.06 21.06
C ASN A 242 -8.57 -28.17 21.64
N LEU A 243 -7.96 -29.00 20.77
CA LEU A 243 -7.13 -30.12 21.25
C LEU A 243 -5.90 -29.63 22.01
N LEU A 244 -5.25 -28.55 21.57
CA LEU A 244 -4.12 -27.95 22.30
C LEU A 244 -4.54 -27.42 23.68
N THR A 245 -5.76 -26.88 23.82
CA THR A 245 -6.31 -26.48 25.12
C THR A 245 -6.50 -27.68 26.04
N GLN A 246 -7.00 -28.81 25.54
CA GLN A 246 -7.09 -30.04 26.34
C GLN A 246 -5.71 -30.52 26.79
N ALA A 247 -4.74 -30.52 25.87
CA ALA A 247 -3.37 -30.93 26.18
C ALA A 247 -2.71 -30.00 27.22
N GLN A 248 -2.99 -28.70 27.12
CA GLN A 248 -2.54 -27.70 28.08
C GLN A 248 -3.14 -27.91 29.47
N THR A 249 -4.43 -28.27 29.58
CA THR A 249 -5.06 -28.61 30.87
C THR A 249 -4.30 -29.72 31.59
N ILE A 250 -3.92 -30.79 30.86
CA ILE A 250 -3.20 -31.93 31.43
C ILE A 250 -1.82 -31.50 31.94
N VAL A 251 -1.02 -30.88 31.07
CA VAL A 251 0.37 -30.52 31.40
C VAL A 251 0.44 -29.46 32.48
N ASN A 252 -0.40 -28.41 32.42
CA ASN A 252 -0.41 -27.36 33.44
C ASN A 252 -0.81 -27.92 34.80
N THR A 253 -1.81 -28.80 34.87
CA THR A 253 -2.21 -29.39 36.15
C THR A 253 -1.05 -30.18 36.78
N LEU A 254 -0.28 -30.94 35.99
CA LEU A 254 0.88 -31.67 36.50
C LEU A 254 2.04 -30.74 36.90
N LYS A 255 2.32 -29.73 36.09
CA LYS A 255 3.42 -28.78 36.28
C LYS A 255 3.18 -27.80 37.43
N ASP A 256 1.95 -27.35 37.63
CA ASP A 256 1.63 -26.32 38.62
C ASP A 256 1.45 -26.90 40.01
N TYR A 257 0.84 -28.09 40.10
CA TYR A 257 0.50 -28.76 41.36
C TYR A 257 1.50 -29.84 41.77
N CYS A 258 2.33 -30.36 40.86
CA CYS A 258 3.42 -31.29 41.17
C CYS A 258 3.02 -32.44 42.12
N PRO A 259 1.98 -33.24 41.83
CA PRO A 259 1.48 -34.24 42.76
C PRO A 259 2.54 -35.31 43.08
N MET A 260 2.42 -35.95 44.25
CA MET A 260 3.26 -37.10 44.57
C MET A 260 2.99 -38.27 43.62
N LEU A 261 4.03 -39.06 43.38
CA LEU A 261 3.97 -40.30 42.61
C LEU A 261 3.86 -41.50 43.55
N ILE A 262 3.01 -42.45 43.18
CA ILE A 262 2.85 -43.74 43.85
C ILE A 262 4.17 -44.50 43.72
N ALA A 263 4.73 -44.93 44.85
CA ALA A 263 5.94 -45.72 44.88
C ALA A 263 5.67 -47.19 44.51
N LYS A 264 6.72 -47.90 44.07
CA LYS A 264 6.63 -49.34 43.82
C LYS A 264 6.39 -50.09 45.14
N SER A 265 5.38 -50.97 45.17
CA SER A 265 5.09 -51.84 46.31
C SER A 265 6.24 -52.82 46.59
N SER A 266 6.62 -52.99 47.85
CA SER A 266 7.69 -53.91 48.30
C SER A 266 7.32 -55.40 48.17
N SER A 267 6.02 -55.73 48.05
CA SER A 267 5.50 -57.10 48.02
C SER A 267 5.35 -57.71 46.63
N GLY A 268 5.90 -57.11 45.57
CA GLY A 268 5.84 -57.68 44.21
C GLY A 268 4.46 -57.72 43.55
N SER A 269 3.38 -57.44 44.27
CA SER A 269 2.03 -57.20 43.73
C SER A 269 1.79 -55.70 43.61
N SER A 270 2.26 -55.09 42.52
CA SER A 270 1.68 -53.82 42.09
C SER A 270 0.23 -54.10 41.72
N GLY A 271 -0.72 -53.39 42.35
CA GLY A 271 -2.13 -53.47 41.98
C GLY A 271 -2.29 -53.44 40.46
N THR A 272 -2.94 -54.49 39.95
CA THR A 272 -3.47 -54.87 38.61
C THR A 272 -3.31 -53.99 37.36
N ALA A 273 -2.85 -52.74 37.42
CA ALA A 273 -2.84 -51.79 36.30
C ALA A 273 -1.52 -51.68 35.52
N THR A 274 -0.41 -52.27 35.97
CA THR A 274 0.86 -52.32 35.19
C THR A 274 1.52 -53.69 35.29
N THR A 275 1.88 -54.29 34.15
CA THR A 275 2.52 -55.62 34.10
C THR A 275 4.04 -55.58 34.34
N ASN A 276 4.70 -54.44 34.12
CA ASN A 276 6.12 -54.21 34.36
C ASN A 276 6.34 -52.81 34.96
N THR A 277 7.00 -52.70 36.12
CA THR A 277 7.25 -51.39 36.76
C THR A 277 8.32 -50.59 35.98
N PRO A 278 8.04 -49.36 35.56
CA PRO A 278 9.02 -48.50 34.90
C PRO A 278 10.23 -48.16 35.79
N SER A 279 11.39 -47.94 35.17
CA SER A 279 12.67 -47.69 35.86
C SER A 279 12.66 -46.39 36.68
N TRP A 280 11.83 -45.42 36.31
CA TRP A 280 11.66 -44.17 37.05
C TRP A 280 10.82 -44.36 38.34
N GLN A 281 10.01 -45.42 38.43
CA GLN A 281 9.17 -45.73 39.58
C GLN A 281 9.95 -46.62 40.56
N ALA A 282 10.82 -45.99 41.36
CA ALA A 282 11.65 -46.68 42.34
C ALA A 282 10.85 -47.23 43.54
N ALA A 283 11.40 -48.27 44.19
CA ALA A 283 10.94 -48.72 45.50
C ALA A 283 11.43 -47.73 46.60
N GLY A 284 10.60 -47.46 47.61
CA GLY A 284 10.88 -46.48 48.67
C GLY A 284 9.72 -45.50 48.88
N GLY A 285 9.99 -44.34 49.50
CA GLY A 285 9.00 -43.27 49.66
C GLY A 285 8.59 -42.67 48.31
N GLY A 286 7.34 -42.21 48.20
CA GLY A 286 6.84 -41.52 47.00
C GLY A 286 7.69 -40.28 46.67
N LYS A 287 7.85 -40.00 45.38
CA LYS A 287 8.60 -38.82 44.90
C LYS A 287 7.65 -37.77 44.36
N ASN A 288 8.04 -36.51 44.45
CA ASN A 288 7.32 -35.44 43.78
C ASN A 288 7.42 -35.62 42.25
N SER A 289 6.32 -35.44 41.53
CA SER A 289 6.30 -35.63 40.07
C SER A 289 7.19 -34.62 39.34
N CYS A 290 7.26 -33.37 39.80
CA CYS A 290 8.11 -32.33 39.21
C CYS A 290 9.60 -32.54 39.50
N GLU A 291 9.97 -33.20 40.60
CA GLU A 291 11.36 -33.62 40.83
C GLU A 291 11.79 -34.73 39.87
N THR A 292 10.85 -35.61 39.52
CA THR A 292 11.12 -36.77 38.65
C THR A 292 11.03 -36.41 37.17
N PHE A 293 10.06 -35.56 36.80
CA PHE A 293 9.64 -35.25 35.43
C PHE A 293 9.62 -33.75 35.12
N GLY A 294 10.26 -32.89 35.93
CA GLY A 294 10.20 -31.44 35.72
C GLY A 294 10.72 -30.98 34.35
N ALA A 295 11.74 -31.66 33.83
CA ALA A 295 12.26 -31.42 32.48
C ALA A 295 11.25 -31.87 31.41
N GLU A 296 10.64 -33.03 31.58
CA GLU A 296 9.62 -33.60 30.71
C GLU A 296 8.34 -32.73 30.68
N PHE A 297 7.86 -32.27 31.83
CA PHE A 297 6.71 -31.36 31.92
C PHE A 297 7.00 -30.02 31.27
N SER A 298 8.22 -29.50 31.44
CA SER A 298 8.64 -28.26 30.78
C SER A 298 8.73 -28.44 29.26
N ALA A 299 9.34 -29.53 28.79
CA ALA A 299 9.40 -29.85 27.37
C ALA A 299 8.01 -30.01 26.74
N ALA A 300 7.10 -30.76 27.37
CA ALA A 300 5.73 -30.89 26.89
C ALA A 300 4.97 -29.55 26.88
N SER A 301 5.17 -28.72 27.91
CA SER A 301 4.62 -27.36 27.98
C SER A 301 5.13 -26.47 26.85
N ASP A 302 6.43 -26.53 26.54
CA ASP A 302 7.05 -25.75 25.47
C ASP A 302 6.56 -26.22 24.10
N MET A 303 6.42 -27.53 23.89
CA MET A 303 5.83 -28.10 22.68
C MET A 303 4.40 -27.60 22.44
N ILE A 304 3.54 -27.60 23.47
CA ILE A 304 2.17 -27.08 23.36
C ILE A 304 2.19 -25.59 23.02
N SER A 305 3.01 -24.79 23.71
CA SER A 305 3.13 -23.34 23.48
C SER A 305 3.58 -23.03 22.05
N ASN A 306 4.60 -23.75 21.55
CA ASN A 306 5.08 -23.60 20.18
C ASN A 306 4.04 -24.07 19.16
N ALA A 307 3.32 -25.16 19.42
CA ALA A 307 2.21 -25.62 18.57
C ALA A 307 1.05 -24.62 18.51
N GLN A 308 0.70 -23.96 19.62
CA GLN A 308 -0.29 -22.88 19.64
C GLN A 308 0.14 -21.70 18.76
N LYS A 309 1.40 -21.29 18.83
CA LYS A 309 1.96 -20.24 17.95
C LYS A 309 1.94 -20.66 16.48
N ILE A 310 2.27 -21.92 16.17
CA ILE A 310 2.18 -22.48 14.82
C ILE A 310 0.76 -22.33 14.26
N VAL A 311 -0.27 -22.68 15.04
CA VAL A 311 -1.68 -22.56 14.63
C VAL A 311 -2.03 -21.10 14.34
N GLN A 312 -1.64 -20.18 15.22
CA GLN A 312 -1.89 -18.74 15.06
C GLN A 312 -1.23 -18.17 13.80
N GLU A 313 0.07 -18.42 13.60
CA GLU A 313 0.80 -17.99 12.41
C GLU A 313 0.22 -18.60 11.12
N THR A 314 -0.23 -19.85 11.18
CA THR A 314 -0.85 -20.55 10.04
C THR A 314 -2.19 -19.93 9.62
N GLN A 315 -3.00 -19.53 10.60
CA GLN A 315 -4.26 -18.81 10.35
C GLN A 315 -3.98 -17.43 9.73
N GLN A 316 -2.98 -16.69 10.24
CA GLN A 316 -2.58 -15.42 9.66
C GLN A 316 -1.98 -15.57 8.25
N LEU A 317 -1.20 -16.62 8.01
CA LEU A 317 -0.64 -16.95 6.69
C LEU A 317 -1.76 -17.17 5.66
N SER A 318 -2.82 -17.88 6.07
CA SER A 318 -3.99 -18.14 5.22
C SER A 318 -4.76 -16.85 4.87
N ALA A 319 -4.79 -15.86 5.76
CA ALA A 319 -5.40 -14.55 5.49
C ALA A 319 -4.53 -13.64 4.58
N ASN A 320 -3.21 -13.85 4.55
CA ASN A 320 -2.24 -12.99 3.88
C ASN A 320 -1.74 -13.52 2.53
N GLN A 321 -2.60 -14.20 1.75
CA GLN A 321 -2.19 -14.73 0.44
C GLN A 321 -1.97 -13.60 -0.61
N PRO A 322 -0.76 -13.51 -1.23
CA PRO A 322 -0.53 -12.62 -2.36
C PRO A 322 -1.33 -13.06 -3.58
N LYS A 323 -1.78 -12.09 -4.40
CA LYS A 323 -2.55 -12.35 -5.63
C LYS A 323 -1.66 -12.22 -6.85
N ASN A 324 -1.90 -13.05 -7.86
CA ASN A 324 -1.24 -12.94 -9.16
C ASN A 324 -1.59 -11.61 -9.84
N ILE A 325 -0.63 -11.07 -10.58
CA ILE A 325 -0.80 -9.94 -11.48
C ILE A 325 -1.63 -10.39 -12.67
N THR A 326 -2.80 -9.76 -12.84
CA THR A 326 -3.68 -9.91 -13.99
C THR A 326 -3.57 -8.70 -14.90
N GLN A 327 -3.68 -8.90 -16.22
CA GLN A 327 -3.52 -7.83 -17.22
C GLN A 327 -2.24 -6.99 -17.00
N PRO A 328 -1.03 -7.56 -17.18
CA PRO A 328 0.23 -6.86 -16.90
C PRO A 328 0.38 -5.51 -17.61
N HIS A 329 -0.22 -5.36 -18.79
CA HIS A 329 -0.22 -4.11 -19.57
C HIS A 329 -1.22 -3.05 -19.05
N ASN A 330 -2.15 -3.43 -18.16
CA ASN A 330 -3.09 -2.50 -17.55
C ASN A 330 -2.47 -1.85 -16.30
N LEU A 331 -1.75 -0.76 -16.53
CA LEU A 331 -1.03 -0.01 -15.48
C LEU A 331 -1.95 0.74 -14.52
N ASN A 332 -3.25 0.88 -14.85
CA ASN A 332 -4.26 1.42 -13.93
C ASN A 332 -4.64 0.40 -12.84
N LEU A 333 -4.52 -0.91 -13.12
CA LEU A 333 -4.65 -1.99 -12.12
C LEU A 333 -3.33 -2.22 -11.38
N ASN A 334 -2.22 -2.25 -12.14
CA ASN A 334 -0.88 -2.57 -11.65
C ASN A 334 -0.07 -1.31 -11.33
N THR A 335 -0.66 -0.41 -10.54
CA THR A 335 -0.02 0.82 -10.08
C THR A 335 1.22 0.55 -9.21
N PRO A 336 2.15 1.51 -9.07
CA PRO A 336 3.27 1.40 -8.13
C PRO A 336 2.84 1.08 -6.69
N SER A 337 1.70 1.63 -6.23
CA SER A 337 1.17 1.37 -4.90
C SER A 337 0.67 -0.08 -4.75
N SER A 338 -0.09 -0.60 -5.73
CA SER A 338 -0.60 -1.97 -5.69
C SER A 338 0.51 -3.02 -5.81
N LEU A 339 1.53 -2.77 -6.63
CA LEU A 339 2.72 -3.63 -6.72
C LEU A 339 3.58 -3.58 -5.44
N THR A 340 3.73 -2.42 -4.82
CA THR A 340 4.40 -2.31 -3.51
C THR A 340 3.65 -3.10 -2.43
N ALA A 341 2.32 -3.00 -2.40
CA ALA A 341 1.48 -3.74 -1.47
C ALA A 341 1.54 -5.26 -1.73
N LEU A 342 1.60 -5.68 -2.99
CA LEU A 342 1.82 -7.08 -3.36
C LEU A 342 3.17 -7.59 -2.85
N ALA A 343 4.26 -6.85 -3.09
CA ALA A 343 5.59 -7.19 -2.63
C ALA A 343 5.65 -7.31 -1.10
N GLN A 344 5.02 -6.37 -0.37
CA GLN A 344 4.92 -6.46 1.09
C GLN A 344 4.15 -7.70 1.57
N LYS A 345 3.07 -8.08 0.88
CA LYS A 345 2.35 -9.34 1.17
C LYS A 345 3.22 -10.56 0.90
N MET A 346 3.98 -10.59 -0.19
CA MET A 346 4.92 -11.67 -0.50
C MET A 346 5.98 -11.82 0.60
N LEU A 347 6.55 -10.70 1.09
CA LEU A 347 7.52 -10.71 2.20
C LEU A 347 6.90 -11.23 3.50
N LYS A 348 5.73 -10.73 3.88
CA LYS A 348 5.03 -11.20 5.08
C LYS A 348 4.70 -12.69 5.01
N ASN A 349 4.22 -13.16 3.85
CA ASN A 349 3.92 -14.57 3.61
C ASN A 349 5.17 -15.44 3.77
N ALA A 350 6.30 -15.04 3.17
CA ALA A 350 7.57 -15.74 3.32
C ALA A 350 8.09 -15.76 4.77
N GLN A 351 7.95 -14.63 5.50
CA GLN A 351 8.35 -14.52 6.90
C GLN A 351 7.52 -15.43 7.81
N SER A 352 6.19 -15.44 7.68
CA SER A 352 5.34 -16.36 8.45
C SER A 352 5.67 -17.82 8.17
N GLN A 353 5.94 -18.20 6.91
CA GLN A 353 6.37 -19.56 6.60
C GLN A 353 7.71 -19.93 7.26
N ALA A 354 8.66 -19.00 7.33
CA ALA A 354 9.94 -19.23 8.00
C ALA A 354 9.78 -19.37 9.52
N GLU A 355 8.96 -18.53 10.15
CA GLU A 355 8.72 -18.62 11.60
C GLU A 355 7.96 -19.92 11.96
N ILE A 356 6.97 -20.32 11.17
CA ILE A 356 6.28 -21.61 11.36
C ILE A 356 7.26 -22.78 11.29
N LEU A 357 8.16 -22.80 10.31
CA LEU A 357 9.15 -23.87 10.16
C LEU A 357 10.15 -23.89 11.32
N LYS A 358 10.58 -22.71 11.78
CA LYS A 358 11.44 -22.57 12.97
C LYS A 358 10.74 -23.10 14.23
N LEU A 359 9.48 -22.76 14.44
CA LEU A 359 8.68 -23.28 15.57
C LEU A 359 8.51 -24.80 15.46
N ALA A 360 8.27 -25.35 14.26
CA ALA A 360 8.16 -26.79 14.06
C ALA A 360 9.45 -27.53 14.42
N ASN A 361 10.61 -26.99 14.01
CA ASN A 361 11.92 -27.53 14.40
C ASN A 361 12.16 -27.41 15.93
N GLN A 362 11.65 -26.34 16.56
CA GLN A 362 11.72 -26.20 18.01
C GLN A 362 10.87 -27.24 18.72
N VAL A 363 9.67 -27.56 18.23
CA VAL A 363 8.84 -28.65 18.74
C VAL A 363 9.56 -30.00 18.63
N GLU A 364 10.26 -30.26 17.51
CA GLU A 364 11.11 -31.45 17.36
C GLU A 364 12.22 -31.48 18.43
N SER A 365 12.91 -30.37 18.65
CA SER A 365 13.95 -30.24 19.68
C SER A 365 13.41 -30.50 21.08
N ASP A 366 12.24 -29.95 21.39
CA ASP A 366 11.60 -30.11 22.69
C ASP A 366 11.08 -31.54 22.89
N PHE A 367 10.60 -32.19 21.82
CA PHE A 367 10.28 -33.63 21.86
C PHE A 367 11.51 -34.48 22.19
N ASN A 368 12.68 -34.16 21.64
CA ASN A 368 13.91 -34.88 21.97
C ASN A 368 14.26 -34.73 23.46
N LYS A 369 14.03 -33.55 24.06
CA LYS A 369 14.20 -33.37 25.53
C LYS A 369 13.23 -34.25 26.32
N LEU A 370 11.96 -34.32 25.90
CA LEU A 370 10.93 -35.15 26.52
C LEU A 370 11.24 -36.66 26.41
N SER A 371 11.70 -37.10 25.25
CA SER A 371 11.91 -38.51 24.90
C SER A 371 13.30 -39.05 25.23
N LEU A 372 14.28 -38.22 25.59
CA LEU A 372 15.61 -38.69 25.98
C LEU A 372 15.81 -38.79 27.50
N GLY A 373 14.85 -38.30 28.29
CA GLY A 373 14.87 -38.32 29.75
C GLY A 373 14.43 -39.65 30.35
N ARG A 374 13.62 -39.58 31.42
CA ARG A 374 13.11 -40.75 32.16
C ARG A 374 12.13 -41.59 31.34
N LEU A 375 11.55 -41.01 30.30
CA LEU A 375 10.53 -41.63 29.46
C LEU A 375 11.07 -42.29 28.19
N LYS A 376 12.39 -42.29 27.98
CA LYS A 376 13.03 -42.81 26.76
C LYS A 376 12.57 -44.21 26.35
N ASP A 377 12.50 -45.11 27.32
CA ASP A 377 12.13 -46.49 27.05
C ASP A 377 10.62 -46.75 27.02
N TYR A 378 9.80 -45.70 27.15
CA TYR A 378 8.37 -45.81 27.42
C TYR A 378 7.51 -45.00 26.44
N ILE A 379 7.81 -43.71 26.23
CA ILE A 379 6.92 -42.77 25.54
C ILE A 379 6.66 -43.11 24.06
N GLY A 380 7.64 -43.70 23.39
CA GLY A 380 7.56 -44.14 21.99
C GLY A 380 6.99 -45.55 21.82
N LYS A 381 6.99 -46.37 22.89
CA LYS A 381 6.67 -47.80 22.79
C LYS A 381 5.18 -48.05 22.96
N CYS A 382 4.75 -49.14 22.35
CA CYS A 382 3.47 -49.77 22.65
C CYS A 382 3.66 -51.28 22.60
N ASP A 383 3.13 -52.01 23.60
CA ASP A 383 3.18 -53.47 23.57
C ASP A 383 2.18 -53.98 22.51
N MET A 384 2.70 -54.34 21.35
CA MET A 384 1.92 -54.80 20.19
C MET A 384 1.31 -56.19 20.38
N SER A 385 1.61 -56.92 21.47
CA SER A 385 0.90 -58.16 21.79
C SER A 385 -0.57 -57.95 22.19
N ALA A 386 -1.03 -56.69 22.23
CA ALA A 386 -2.39 -56.26 22.58
C ALA A 386 -3.18 -55.58 21.43
N ILE A 387 -2.62 -55.41 20.22
CA ILE A 387 -3.27 -54.66 19.13
C ILE A 387 -3.20 -55.44 17.82
N SER A 388 -4.37 -55.76 17.25
CA SER A 388 -4.47 -56.25 15.87
C SER A 388 -4.09 -55.14 14.89
N SER A 389 -3.08 -55.40 14.07
CA SER A 389 -2.49 -54.48 13.09
C SER A 389 -3.42 -54.02 11.96
N ALA A 390 -4.68 -54.50 11.92
CA ALA A 390 -5.65 -54.11 10.90
C ALA A 390 -6.59 -52.97 11.35
N ASN A 391 -6.98 -52.90 12.65
CA ASN A 391 -8.14 -52.08 13.07
C ASN A 391 -7.91 -51.23 14.34
N MET A 392 -6.72 -51.21 14.94
CA MET A 392 -6.46 -50.49 16.21
C MET A 392 -7.46 -50.80 17.36
N THR A 393 -8.13 -51.95 17.32
CA THR A 393 -8.98 -52.44 18.42
C THR A 393 -8.16 -53.28 19.41
N MET A 394 -8.30 -52.97 20.70
CA MET A 394 -7.69 -53.71 21.81
C MET A 394 -8.13 -55.18 21.77
N GLN A 395 -7.20 -56.12 21.64
CA GLN A 395 -7.48 -57.54 21.85
C GLN A 395 -7.16 -57.92 23.28
N ASN A 396 -8.21 -58.29 24.03
CA ASN A 396 -8.19 -58.83 25.40
C ASN A 396 -7.73 -57.84 26.49
N GLN A 397 -8.16 -58.10 27.73
CA GLN A 397 -7.98 -57.29 28.94
C GLN A 397 -6.50 -57.08 29.36
N LYS A 398 -5.70 -56.39 28.55
CA LYS A 398 -4.33 -55.98 28.89
C LYS A 398 -4.21 -54.46 28.95
N ASN A 399 -3.54 -53.98 29.99
CA ASN A 399 -3.30 -52.56 30.24
C ASN A 399 -2.03 -52.09 29.51
N ASN A 400 -2.04 -50.86 28.98
CA ASN A 400 -0.89 -50.25 28.30
C ASN A 400 -0.22 -49.16 29.15
N TRP A 401 -0.63 -49.01 30.41
CA TRP A 401 -0.03 -48.06 31.35
C TRP A 401 1.46 -48.35 31.54
N GLY A 402 2.26 -47.28 31.63
CA GLY A 402 3.71 -47.37 31.72
C GLY A 402 4.41 -47.25 30.37
N ASN A 403 3.67 -47.35 29.25
CA ASN A 403 4.16 -47.07 27.90
C ASN A 403 3.29 -45.97 27.24
N GLY A 404 3.85 -45.26 26.27
CA GLY A 404 3.19 -44.10 25.68
C GLY A 404 2.02 -44.44 24.75
N CYS A 405 2.13 -45.47 23.90
CA CYS A 405 1.07 -45.91 22.98
C CYS A 405 0.34 -44.77 22.22
N ALA A 406 1.08 -43.73 21.81
CA ALA A 406 0.51 -42.53 21.20
C ALA A 406 1.02 -42.24 19.78
N GLY A 407 1.82 -43.13 19.18
CA GLY A 407 2.31 -42.96 17.79
C GLY A 407 3.30 -41.79 17.62
N VAL A 408 4.05 -41.44 18.67
CA VAL A 408 4.97 -40.28 18.65
C VAL A 408 6.17 -40.49 17.70
N GLU A 409 6.70 -41.71 17.58
CA GLU A 409 7.84 -42.01 16.70
C GLU A 409 7.48 -41.90 15.21
N GLU A 410 6.30 -42.42 14.83
CA GLU A 410 5.75 -42.28 13.48
C GLU A 410 5.60 -40.78 13.12
N THR A 411 4.98 -40.01 14.01
CA THR A 411 4.76 -38.57 13.82
C THR A 411 6.06 -37.78 13.74
N LEU A 412 7.05 -38.13 14.58
CA LEU A 412 8.37 -37.51 14.54
C LEU A 412 9.06 -37.75 13.19
N ASN A 413 8.95 -38.96 12.64
CA ASN A 413 9.51 -39.27 11.33
C ASN A 413 8.80 -38.47 10.23
N SER A 414 7.46 -38.38 10.25
CA SER A 414 6.71 -37.54 9.32
C SER A 414 7.06 -36.04 9.44
N LEU A 415 7.30 -35.55 10.66
CA LEU A 415 7.78 -34.18 10.89
C LEU A 415 9.16 -33.98 10.26
N LYS A 416 10.11 -34.88 10.50
CA LYS A 416 11.47 -34.78 9.92
C LYS A 416 11.44 -34.79 8.40
N THR A 417 10.66 -35.68 7.79
CA THR A 417 10.51 -35.77 6.33
C THR A 417 9.91 -34.47 5.77
N SER A 418 8.77 -34.03 6.31
CA SER A 418 8.10 -32.81 5.84
C SER A 418 8.93 -31.54 6.07
N ALA A 419 9.66 -31.44 7.18
CA ALA A 419 10.57 -30.33 7.45
C ALA A 419 11.76 -30.32 6.46
N ALA A 420 12.32 -31.49 6.13
CA ALA A 420 13.38 -31.61 5.13
C ALA A 420 12.90 -31.18 3.73
N ASP A 421 11.70 -31.60 3.31
CA ASP A 421 11.11 -31.19 2.04
C ASP A 421 10.89 -29.67 1.97
N PHE A 422 10.42 -29.07 3.07
CA PHE A 422 10.25 -27.62 3.16
C PHE A 422 11.58 -26.87 3.17
N ASN A 423 12.64 -27.44 3.75
CA ASN A 423 13.99 -26.89 3.71
C ASN A 423 14.58 -26.94 2.29
N ASN A 424 14.31 -28.00 1.53
CA ASN A 424 14.75 -28.11 0.12
C ASN A 424 14.13 -27.02 -0.78
N GLN A 425 12.97 -26.47 -0.40
CA GLN A 425 12.30 -25.38 -1.12
C GLN A 425 12.77 -23.97 -0.70
N THR A 426 13.69 -23.86 0.27
CA THR A 426 14.24 -22.57 0.76
C THR A 426 14.78 -21.66 -0.35
N PRO A 427 15.48 -22.17 -1.39
CA PRO A 427 15.94 -21.32 -2.50
C PRO A 427 14.81 -20.56 -3.21
N GLN A 428 13.62 -21.18 -3.36
CA GLN A 428 12.46 -20.56 -4.00
C GLN A 428 11.89 -19.41 -3.16
N ILE A 429 11.93 -19.54 -1.83
CA ILE A 429 11.51 -18.49 -0.89
C ILE A 429 12.49 -17.33 -0.90
N ASN A 430 13.80 -17.61 -0.88
CA ASN A 430 14.82 -16.57 -0.96
C ASN A 430 14.72 -15.80 -2.28
N GLN A 431 14.43 -16.49 -3.39
CA GLN A 431 14.15 -15.84 -4.67
C GLN A 431 12.92 -14.93 -4.60
N ALA A 432 11.81 -15.39 -4.01
CA ALA A 432 10.60 -14.59 -3.85
C ALA A 432 10.82 -13.36 -2.96
N GLN A 433 11.59 -13.49 -1.87
CA GLN A 433 11.95 -12.38 -0.98
C GLN A 433 12.86 -11.36 -1.69
N ASN A 434 13.89 -11.83 -2.39
CA ASN A 434 14.78 -10.95 -3.15
C ASN A 434 14.01 -10.20 -4.23
N LEU A 435 13.14 -10.88 -4.97
CA LEU A 435 12.27 -10.28 -5.98
C LEU A 435 11.34 -9.21 -5.37
N ALA A 436 10.70 -9.51 -4.24
CA ALA A 436 9.83 -8.55 -3.55
C ALA A 436 10.61 -7.33 -3.03
N ASN A 437 11.81 -7.53 -2.48
CA ASN A 437 12.69 -6.44 -2.04
C ASN A 437 13.14 -5.56 -3.21
N THR A 438 13.57 -6.17 -4.33
CA THR A 438 13.92 -5.42 -5.54
C THR A 438 12.72 -4.63 -6.06
N LEU A 439 11.52 -5.22 -6.08
CA LEU A 439 10.31 -4.52 -6.51
C LEU A 439 10.00 -3.29 -5.63
N ILE A 440 10.14 -3.42 -4.31
CA ILE A 440 9.95 -2.29 -3.37
C ILE A 440 11.03 -1.21 -3.59
N GLN A 441 12.28 -1.61 -3.84
CA GLN A 441 13.38 -0.68 -4.06
C GLN A 441 13.22 0.10 -5.37
N GLU A 442 12.90 -0.57 -6.47
CA GLU A 442 12.66 0.05 -7.78
C GLU A 442 11.48 1.03 -7.70
N LEU A 443 10.37 0.64 -7.09
CA LEU A 443 9.19 1.49 -6.88
C LEU A 443 9.39 2.57 -5.78
N GLY A 444 10.49 2.49 -5.02
CA GLY A 444 10.88 3.48 -4.03
C GLY A 444 11.67 4.65 -4.61
N ASN A 445 12.22 4.50 -5.82
CA ASN A 445 13.07 5.48 -6.49
C ASN A 445 12.27 6.44 -7.39
N ASN A 446 12.91 7.52 -7.86
CA ASN A 446 12.35 8.40 -8.90
C ASN A 446 12.25 7.60 -10.22
N PRO A 447 11.14 7.62 -10.97
CA PRO A 447 10.02 8.56 -10.96
C PRO A 447 8.85 8.21 -10.02
N PHE A 448 8.87 7.05 -9.36
CA PHE A 448 7.76 6.54 -8.53
C PHE A 448 7.57 7.28 -7.20
N ARG A 449 8.63 7.90 -6.66
CA ARG A 449 8.57 8.81 -5.50
C ARG A 449 9.21 10.17 -5.79
N ASN A 450 8.64 11.25 -5.25
CA ASN A 450 9.21 12.61 -5.31
C ASN A 450 10.39 12.75 -4.34
N MET A 451 11.54 12.18 -4.69
CA MET A 451 12.81 12.46 -4.01
C MET A 451 13.41 13.75 -4.63
N GLY A 452 13.06 14.91 -4.06
CA GLY A 452 13.78 16.18 -4.22
C GLY A 452 13.87 16.78 -5.64
N MET A 453 12.77 17.31 -6.18
CA MET A 453 12.85 18.24 -7.33
C MET A 453 12.10 19.53 -7.06
N ILE A 454 12.83 20.64 -7.18
CA ILE A 454 12.32 22.01 -7.27
C ILE A 454 11.62 22.12 -8.63
N ALA A 455 10.39 22.64 -8.66
CA ALA A 455 9.64 22.86 -9.89
C ALA A 455 10.46 23.73 -10.87
N SER A 456 10.93 23.13 -11.97
CA SER A 456 11.72 23.86 -12.96
C SER A 456 10.77 24.67 -13.83
N SER A 457 10.70 25.98 -13.63
CA SER A 457 10.07 26.89 -14.59
C SER A 457 11.07 27.21 -15.69
N THR A 458 10.87 26.69 -16.90
CA THR A 458 11.70 27.06 -18.05
C THR A 458 11.12 28.30 -18.73
N THR A 459 11.90 29.37 -18.81
CA THR A 459 11.62 30.61 -19.54
C THR A 459 12.41 30.64 -20.84
N ASN A 460 11.73 30.74 -21.98
CA ASN A 460 12.39 30.94 -23.28
C ASN A 460 11.92 32.25 -23.90
N ASN A 461 12.86 33.03 -24.44
CA ASN A 461 12.59 34.31 -25.11
C ASN A 461 12.65 34.12 -26.63
N GLY A 462 11.83 34.87 -27.37
CA GLY A 462 11.91 34.95 -28.82
C GLY A 462 11.62 36.35 -29.33
N ALA A 463 12.25 36.70 -30.45
CA ALA A 463 12.03 37.97 -31.14
C ALA A 463 10.73 37.91 -31.94
N LEU A 464 9.94 38.99 -31.86
CA LEU A 464 8.76 39.26 -32.67
C LEU A 464 9.12 40.28 -33.73
N ASN A 465 8.74 40.01 -34.98
CA ASN A 465 8.91 40.92 -36.11
C ASN A 465 7.59 41.05 -36.85
N GLY A 466 7.18 42.26 -37.19
CA GLY A 466 5.83 42.46 -37.72
C GLY A 466 5.60 43.74 -38.50
N LEU A 467 4.41 43.84 -39.07
CA LEU A 467 3.89 45.01 -39.76
C LEU A 467 2.63 45.51 -39.06
N GLY A 468 2.44 46.82 -39.00
CA GLY A 468 1.27 47.46 -38.40
C GLY A 468 0.67 48.52 -39.31
N VAL A 469 -0.65 48.60 -39.29
CA VAL A 469 -1.43 49.62 -40.02
C VAL A 469 -2.37 50.32 -39.04
N GLN A 470 -2.45 51.64 -39.13
CA GLN A 470 -3.34 52.45 -38.31
C GLN A 470 -4.07 53.47 -39.18
N VAL A 471 -5.37 53.65 -38.92
CA VAL A 471 -6.20 54.63 -39.62
C VAL A 471 -7.05 55.38 -38.62
N GLY A 472 -7.15 56.70 -38.77
CA GLY A 472 -7.89 57.50 -37.81
C GLY A 472 -7.97 58.97 -38.16
N TYR A 473 -8.40 59.74 -37.18
CA TYR A 473 -8.57 61.19 -37.30
C TYR A 473 -7.77 61.89 -36.21
N LYS A 474 -7.08 62.98 -36.59
CA LYS A 474 -6.34 63.83 -35.66
C LYS A 474 -6.95 65.23 -35.63
N GLN A 475 -7.12 65.77 -34.42
CA GLN A 475 -7.68 67.08 -34.15
C GLN A 475 -6.72 67.89 -33.29
N PHE A 476 -6.31 69.07 -33.74
CA PHE A 476 -5.49 70.01 -32.99
C PHE A 476 -6.31 71.15 -32.42
N PHE A 477 -5.91 71.61 -31.24
CA PHE A 477 -6.56 72.64 -30.45
C PHE A 477 -5.64 73.85 -30.24
N GLY A 478 -6.27 75.03 -30.21
CA GLY A 478 -5.61 76.32 -30.02
C GLY A 478 -4.97 76.87 -31.29
N GLU A 479 -4.78 78.19 -31.33
CA GLU A 479 -4.22 78.91 -32.49
C GLU A 479 -2.85 78.37 -32.91
N LYS A 480 -2.03 77.92 -31.95
CA LYS A 480 -0.68 77.38 -32.21
C LYS A 480 -0.65 75.87 -32.50
N LYS A 481 -1.80 75.19 -32.47
CA LYS A 481 -1.94 73.73 -32.67
C LYS A 481 -0.89 72.89 -31.92
N ARG A 482 -0.59 73.31 -30.67
CA ARG A 482 0.41 72.64 -29.82
C ARG A 482 -0.12 71.36 -29.18
N TRP A 483 -1.42 71.32 -28.95
CA TRP A 483 -2.10 70.18 -28.36
C TRP A 483 -3.03 69.58 -29.40
N GLY A 484 -3.08 68.26 -29.47
CA GLY A 484 -4.03 67.55 -30.32
C GLY A 484 -4.47 66.24 -29.69
N LEU A 485 -5.52 65.67 -30.25
CA LEU A 485 -6.08 64.40 -29.86
C LEU A 485 -6.28 63.56 -31.11
N ARG A 486 -5.91 62.29 -31.03
CA ARG A 486 -5.94 61.35 -32.14
C ARG A 486 -6.74 60.13 -31.74
N TYR A 487 -7.73 59.78 -32.56
CA TYR A 487 -8.52 58.56 -32.39
C TYR A 487 -8.33 57.68 -33.61
N TYR A 488 -8.06 56.39 -33.40
CA TYR A 488 -7.68 55.50 -34.49
C TYR A 488 -8.07 54.05 -34.24
N GLY A 489 -8.31 53.33 -35.33
CA GLY A 489 -8.27 51.89 -35.37
C GLY A 489 -6.89 51.42 -35.82
N PHE A 490 -6.43 50.30 -35.29
CA PHE A 490 -5.16 49.71 -35.70
C PHE A 490 -5.25 48.20 -35.85
N PHE A 491 -4.36 47.68 -36.69
CA PHE A 491 -4.21 46.27 -36.99
C PHE A 491 -2.73 45.95 -37.15
N ASP A 492 -2.24 45.04 -36.33
CA ASP A 492 -0.84 44.66 -36.20
C ASP A 492 -0.69 43.16 -36.45
N TYR A 493 0.15 42.78 -37.40
CA TYR A 493 0.58 41.41 -37.65
C TYR A 493 2.02 41.23 -37.17
N ASN A 494 2.28 40.21 -36.35
CA ASN A 494 3.63 39.86 -35.89
C ASN A 494 3.90 38.37 -36.10
N HIS A 495 5.06 38.05 -36.64
CA HIS A 495 5.57 36.69 -36.72
C HIS A 495 6.60 36.47 -35.59
N ALA A 496 6.40 35.42 -34.81
CA ALA A 496 7.26 35.01 -33.70
C ALA A 496 7.94 33.69 -34.03
N TYR A 497 9.25 33.60 -33.82
CA TYR A 497 9.95 32.31 -33.82
C TYR A 497 10.54 32.06 -32.43
N ILE A 498 9.99 31.08 -31.72
CA ILE A 498 10.46 30.68 -30.39
C ILE A 498 11.00 29.26 -30.48
N LYS A 499 12.31 29.12 -30.28
CA LYS A 499 12.99 27.83 -30.21
C LYS A 499 12.91 27.31 -28.78
N SER A 500 12.30 26.14 -28.58
CA SER A 500 12.29 25.46 -27.27
C SER A 500 12.57 23.97 -27.44
N ASN A 501 13.08 23.32 -26.38
CA ASN A 501 13.33 21.88 -26.36
C ASN A 501 12.05 21.02 -26.41
N PHE A 502 10.87 21.63 -26.23
CA PHE A 502 9.58 20.93 -26.22
C PHE A 502 8.76 21.17 -27.50
N PHE A 503 8.76 22.40 -28.02
CA PHE A 503 8.08 22.77 -29.27
C PHE A 503 8.88 23.84 -30.02
N ASN A 504 9.24 23.60 -31.28
CA ASN A 504 9.57 24.67 -32.21
C ASN A 504 8.24 25.30 -32.67
N SER A 505 7.95 26.52 -32.25
CA SER A 505 6.72 27.20 -32.66
C SER A 505 7.04 28.47 -33.44
N ALA A 506 6.63 28.46 -34.71
CA ALA A 506 6.34 29.67 -35.45
C ALA A 506 4.90 30.08 -35.10
N SER A 507 4.72 31.27 -34.52
CA SER A 507 3.39 31.75 -34.12
C SER A 507 3.12 33.11 -34.75
N ASP A 508 1.94 33.24 -35.35
CA ASP A 508 1.44 34.48 -35.90
C ASP A 508 0.52 35.16 -34.89
N VAL A 509 0.82 36.40 -34.55
CA VAL A 509 0.08 37.21 -33.58
C VAL A 509 -0.61 38.34 -34.31
N TRP A 510 -1.94 38.38 -34.19
CA TRP A 510 -2.79 39.42 -34.73
C TRP A 510 -3.28 40.27 -33.57
N THR A 511 -2.97 41.57 -33.57
CA THR A 511 -3.47 42.53 -32.60
C THR A 511 -4.30 43.57 -33.30
N TYR A 512 -5.55 43.75 -32.90
CA TYR A 512 -6.47 44.70 -33.51
C TYR A 512 -7.24 45.43 -32.44
N GLY A 513 -7.54 46.70 -32.67
CA GLY A 513 -8.18 47.49 -31.64
C GLY A 513 -8.41 48.94 -32.02
N VAL A 514 -8.80 49.71 -31.01
CA VAL A 514 -9.03 51.15 -31.10
C VAL A 514 -8.24 51.86 -30.01
N GLY A 515 -7.72 53.03 -30.34
CA GLY A 515 -6.87 53.81 -29.45
C GLY A 515 -7.16 55.29 -29.50
N SER A 516 -6.74 55.97 -28.44
CA SER A 516 -6.80 57.42 -28.30
C SER A 516 -5.46 57.93 -27.75
N ASP A 517 -4.80 58.81 -28.49
CA ASP A 517 -3.53 59.41 -28.10
C ASP A 517 -3.63 60.93 -28.02
N LEU A 518 -3.00 61.48 -26.99
CA LEU A 518 -2.79 62.91 -26.83
C LEU A 518 -1.50 63.29 -27.55
N LEU A 519 -1.59 64.27 -28.45
CA LEU A 519 -0.50 64.77 -29.28
C LEU A 519 0.01 66.10 -28.71
N PHE A 520 1.33 66.23 -28.60
CA PHE A 520 1.97 67.46 -28.16
C PHE A 520 3.08 67.89 -29.12
N ASN A 521 2.92 69.03 -29.78
CA ASN A 521 3.90 69.60 -30.70
C ASN A 521 4.78 70.63 -29.99
N PHE A 522 6.07 70.32 -29.82
CA PHE A 522 7.04 71.25 -29.23
C PHE A 522 7.71 72.14 -30.29
N ILE A 523 7.86 71.66 -31.53
CA ILE A 523 8.27 72.47 -32.69
C ILE A 523 7.14 72.42 -33.70
N ASN A 524 6.57 73.58 -33.99
CA ASN A 524 5.59 73.81 -35.06
C ASN A 524 5.95 75.19 -35.62
N ASP A 525 6.23 75.29 -36.93
CA ASP A 525 6.76 76.47 -37.64
C ASP A 525 8.28 76.74 -37.58
N LYS A 526 9.04 76.02 -38.41
CA LYS A 526 10.25 76.59 -39.04
C LYS A 526 10.19 76.30 -40.55
N LYS A 527 10.12 77.35 -41.38
CA LYS A 527 10.30 77.23 -42.83
C LYS A 527 11.71 76.68 -43.07
N THR A 528 11.81 75.42 -43.49
CA THR A 528 13.10 74.77 -43.75
C THR A 528 13.23 74.45 -45.23
N ASN A 529 14.32 74.89 -45.85
CA ASN A 529 14.67 74.57 -47.24
C ASN A 529 15.24 73.15 -47.34
N PHE A 530 14.41 72.14 -47.10
CA PHE A 530 14.76 70.75 -47.32
C PHE A 530 14.21 70.31 -48.69
N LEU A 531 15.09 69.89 -49.61
CA LEU A 531 14.78 69.43 -50.99
C LEU A 531 14.22 70.50 -51.96
N GLY A 532 14.63 71.77 -51.83
CA GLY A 532 14.35 72.81 -52.84
C GLY A 532 12.88 73.24 -52.98
N LYS A 533 12.04 72.93 -51.97
CA LYS A 533 10.62 73.36 -51.89
C LYS A 533 10.32 73.92 -50.49
N ASN A 534 9.42 74.92 -50.40
CA ASN A 534 8.94 75.51 -49.14
C ASN A 534 8.09 74.50 -48.34
N ASN A 535 8.75 73.62 -47.57
CA ASN A 535 8.08 72.65 -46.70
C ASN A 535 8.07 73.13 -45.25
N GLN A 536 7.07 72.69 -44.48
CA GLN A 536 6.96 72.99 -43.04
C GLN A 536 7.15 71.70 -42.25
N ILE A 537 8.01 71.74 -41.23
CA ILE A 537 8.29 70.60 -40.35
C ILE A 537 7.69 70.81 -38.96
N SER A 538 7.15 69.75 -38.36
CA SER A 538 6.73 69.71 -36.97
C SER A 538 7.32 68.51 -36.25
N PHE A 539 7.73 68.70 -35.00
CA PHE A 539 8.18 67.65 -34.10
C PHE A 539 7.31 67.67 -32.84
N GLY A 540 6.92 66.47 -32.41
CA GLY A 540 6.04 66.30 -31.28
C GLY A 540 6.23 64.96 -30.55
N LEU A 541 5.51 64.83 -29.45
CA LEU A 541 5.34 63.62 -28.67
C LEU A 541 3.89 63.14 -28.80
N PHE A 542 3.68 61.86 -28.57
CA PHE A 542 2.35 61.33 -28.34
C PHE A 542 2.33 60.38 -27.15
N GLY A 543 1.22 60.38 -26.42
CA GLY A 543 0.98 59.48 -25.29
C GLY A 543 -0.49 59.13 -25.19
N GLY A 544 -0.81 57.85 -25.07
CA GLY A 544 -2.20 57.39 -25.16
C GLY A 544 -2.43 55.98 -24.68
N ILE A 545 -3.70 55.58 -24.79
CA ILE A 545 -4.20 54.27 -24.40
C ILE A 545 -4.92 53.62 -25.57
N ALA A 546 -4.84 52.30 -25.66
CA ALA A 546 -5.56 51.51 -26.64
C ALA A 546 -6.16 50.25 -26.03
N LEU A 547 -7.35 49.91 -26.50
CA LEU A 547 -8.04 48.65 -26.19
C LEU A 547 -7.91 47.73 -27.38
N ALA A 548 -7.37 46.53 -27.17
CA ALA A 548 -7.03 45.61 -28.22
C ALA A 548 -7.52 44.19 -27.95
N GLY A 549 -7.99 43.52 -28.99
CA GLY A 549 -8.03 42.06 -29.06
C GLY A 549 -6.69 41.54 -29.58
N THR A 550 -6.17 40.49 -28.94
CA THR A 550 -5.02 39.73 -29.42
C THR A 550 -5.45 38.32 -29.75
N SER A 551 -5.14 37.87 -30.96
CA SER A 551 -5.38 36.50 -31.43
C SER A 551 -4.05 35.88 -31.81
N TRP A 552 -3.75 34.71 -31.24
CA TRP A 552 -2.53 33.97 -31.57
C TRP A 552 -2.92 32.76 -32.42
N LEU A 553 -2.21 32.55 -33.52
CA LEU A 553 -2.35 31.40 -34.39
C LEU A 553 -1.01 30.67 -34.39
N ASN A 554 -1.05 29.36 -34.17
CA ASN A 554 0.13 28.49 -34.18
C ASN A 554 0.00 27.52 -35.36
N SER A 555 1.05 27.41 -36.18
CA SER A 555 1.03 26.58 -37.40
C SER A 555 1.01 25.07 -37.14
N GLN A 556 1.21 24.60 -35.88
CA GLN A 556 1.07 23.18 -35.52
C GLN A 556 -0.32 22.79 -34.96
N PHE A 557 -1.33 23.64 -35.13
CA PHE A 557 -2.72 23.37 -34.68
C PHE A 557 -3.32 22.07 -35.24
N VAL A 558 -2.76 21.51 -36.31
CA VAL A 558 -3.29 20.33 -37.00
C VAL A 558 -2.95 19.02 -36.28
N ASN A 559 -1.83 18.94 -35.54
CA ASN A 559 -1.44 17.67 -34.87
C ASN A 559 -2.04 17.51 -33.45
N LEU A 560 -2.61 18.57 -32.86
CA LEU A 560 -3.29 18.51 -31.56
C LEU A 560 -4.79 18.20 -31.66
N LYS A 561 -5.42 18.37 -32.83
CA LYS A 561 -6.85 18.08 -33.03
C LYS A 561 -7.15 16.57 -33.04
N THR A 562 -6.14 15.75 -33.33
CA THR A 562 -6.24 14.28 -33.26
C THR A 562 -6.20 13.76 -31.81
N ILE A 563 -5.59 14.52 -30.89
CA ILE A 563 -5.43 14.14 -29.47
C ILE A 563 -6.52 14.79 -28.58
N SER A 564 -7.22 15.82 -29.07
CA SER A 564 -8.21 16.57 -28.28
C SER A 564 -9.54 15.85 -28.03
N ASN A 565 -9.85 14.77 -28.75
CA ASN A 565 -11.09 14.02 -28.53
C ASN A 565 -11.04 13.09 -27.32
N VAL A 566 -9.86 12.86 -26.71
CA VAL A 566 -9.73 11.96 -25.55
C VAL A 566 -9.59 12.74 -24.23
N TYR A 567 -9.11 14.00 -24.24
CA TYR A 567 -8.73 14.71 -23.00
C TYR A 567 -9.11 16.20 -22.91
N SER A 568 -10.30 16.59 -23.39
CA SER A 568 -10.99 17.86 -23.08
C SER A 568 -10.08 19.09 -22.84
N ALA A 569 -9.27 19.47 -23.82
CA ALA A 569 -8.40 20.65 -23.72
C ALA A 569 -9.19 21.94 -23.98
N LYS A 570 -9.04 22.96 -23.13
CA LYS A 570 -9.71 24.26 -23.26
C LYS A 570 -8.72 25.28 -23.83
N VAL A 571 -8.97 25.74 -25.06
CA VAL A 571 -8.09 26.69 -25.77
C VAL A 571 -8.79 28.05 -25.85
N ASN A 572 -8.15 29.10 -25.31
CA ASN A 572 -8.59 30.47 -25.49
C ASN A 572 -7.65 31.18 -26.48
N THR A 573 -8.05 31.22 -27.75
CA THR A 573 -7.25 31.79 -28.85
C THR A 573 -7.31 33.31 -28.93
N ALA A 574 -8.28 33.95 -28.28
CA ALA A 574 -8.48 35.40 -28.29
C ALA A 574 -8.48 35.96 -26.86
N ASN A 575 -7.73 37.05 -26.64
CA ASN A 575 -7.63 37.73 -25.34
C ASN A 575 -7.80 39.23 -25.49
N PHE A 576 -8.42 39.85 -24.49
CA PHE A 576 -8.53 41.30 -24.35
C PHE A 576 -7.26 41.87 -23.71
N GLN A 577 -6.76 42.99 -24.23
CA GLN A 577 -5.53 43.63 -23.79
C GLN A 577 -5.70 45.15 -23.74
N PHE A 578 -5.15 45.74 -22.68
CA PHE A 578 -5.00 47.18 -22.53
C PHE A 578 -3.55 47.58 -22.80
N LEU A 579 -3.34 48.52 -23.73
CA LEU A 579 -2.06 48.96 -24.24
C LEU A 579 -1.80 50.44 -23.87
N PHE A 580 -0.59 50.76 -23.44
CA PHE A 580 -0.09 52.13 -23.38
C PHE A 580 0.79 52.42 -24.59
N ASN A 581 0.56 53.55 -25.26
CA ASN A 581 1.32 54.00 -26.41
C ASN A 581 2.08 55.27 -26.06
N LEU A 582 3.39 55.29 -26.32
CA LEU A 582 4.25 56.45 -26.08
C LEU A 582 5.24 56.58 -27.23
N GLY A 583 5.52 57.80 -27.70
CA GLY A 583 6.49 57.96 -28.77
C GLY A 583 6.77 59.39 -29.23
N LEU A 584 7.67 59.45 -30.21
CA LEU A 584 8.09 60.65 -30.92
C LEU A 584 7.44 60.69 -32.30
N ARG A 585 7.09 61.88 -32.76
CA ARG A 585 6.49 62.10 -34.09
C ARG A 585 7.14 63.26 -34.80
N THR A 586 7.33 63.11 -36.11
CA THR A 586 7.76 64.17 -37.03
C THR A 586 6.81 64.21 -38.23
N ASN A 587 6.37 65.40 -38.62
CA ASN A 587 5.52 65.58 -39.81
C ASN A 587 6.09 66.69 -40.70
N LEU A 588 6.01 66.48 -42.00
CA LEU A 588 6.42 67.36 -43.08
C LEU A 588 5.21 67.67 -43.97
N ALA A 589 4.73 68.91 -43.94
CA ALA A 589 3.63 69.38 -44.79
C ALA A 589 4.16 69.92 -46.12
N ARG A 590 3.49 69.56 -47.22
CA ARG A 590 3.67 70.18 -48.54
C ARG A 590 2.78 71.43 -48.69
N PRO A 591 3.18 72.43 -49.49
CA PRO A 591 2.36 73.61 -49.74
C PRO A 591 1.01 73.27 -50.41
N LYS A 592 -0.08 73.92 -49.98
CA LYS A 592 -1.45 73.71 -50.48
C LYS A 592 -1.55 74.00 -51.99
N LYS A 593 -2.28 73.17 -52.75
CA LYS A 593 -2.68 73.47 -54.14
C LYS A 593 -3.82 74.52 -54.12
N LYS A 594 -3.85 75.38 -55.14
CA LYS A 594 -4.67 76.61 -55.21
C LYS A 594 -6.19 76.40 -55.00
N ASP A 595 -6.69 75.17 -55.21
CA ASP A 595 -8.11 74.80 -55.06
C ASP A 595 -8.39 73.74 -53.96
N SER A 596 -7.45 73.52 -53.02
CA SER A 596 -7.60 72.51 -51.94
C SER A 596 -7.58 73.14 -50.55
N HIS A 597 -8.58 72.82 -49.72
CA HIS A 597 -8.65 73.24 -48.32
C HIS A 597 -7.60 72.54 -47.42
N HIS A 598 -7.05 71.41 -47.87
CA HIS A 598 -6.12 70.57 -47.11
C HIS A 598 -4.73 70.44 -47.75
N ALA A 599 -3.70 70.31 -46.90
CA ALA A 599 -2.32 70.07 -47.29
C ALA A 599 -1.95 68.60 -47.03
N ALA A 600 -1.38 67.93 -48.04
CA ALA A 600 -0.85 66.58 -47.86
C ALA A 600 0.37 66.62 -46.92
N GLN A 601 0.33 65.79 -45.88
CA GLN A 601 1.34 65.69 -44.84
C GLN A 601 1.97 64.31 -44.84
N HIS A 602 3.30 64.27 -44.76
CA HIS A 602 4.08 63.04 -44.64
C HIS A 602 4.86 63.06 -43.34
N GLY A 603 4.83 61.99 -42.55
CA GLY A 603 5.47 61.93 -41.25
C GLY A 603 6.12 60.61 -40.94
N MET A 604 6.90 60.60 -39.87
CA MET A 604 7.46 59.39 -39.27
C MET A 604 7.17 59.39 -37.77
N GLU A 605 6.82 58.23 -37.23
CA GLU A 605 6.55 58.02 -35.81
C GLU A 605 7.40 56.88 -35.28
N LEU A 606 8.13 57.14 -34.20
CA LEU A 606 8.86 56.12 -33.44
C LEU A 606 8.16 55.97 -32.09
N GLY A 607 7.57 54.81 -31.85
CA GLY A 607 6.77 54.57 -30.65
C GLY A 607 7.03 53.24 -29.99
N VAL A 608 6.60 53.14 -28.73
CA VAL A 608 6.59 51.92 -27.92
C VAL A 608 5.15 51.63 -27.51
N LYS A 609 4.72 50.38 -27.70
CA LYS A 609 3.46 49.83 -27.16
C LYS A 609 3.77 48.93 -25.97
N ILE A 610 3.17 49.23 -24.82
CA ILE A 610 3.35 48.48 -23.56
C ILE A 610 2.02 47.82 -23.19
N PRO A 611 1.92 46.48 -23.28
CA PRO A 611 0.76 45.75 -22.80
C PRO A 611 0.75 45.64 -21.27
N THR A 612 -0.43 45.82 -20.67
CA THR A 612 -0.60 45.88 -19.19
C THR A 612 -1.25 44.65 -18.57
N ILE A 613 -1.99 43.86 -19.36
CA ILE A 613 -2.71 42.68 -18.88
C ILE A 613 -1.91 41.41 -19.23
N ASN A 614 -1.63 40.59 -18.21
CA ASN A 614 -1.02 39.26 -18.37
C ASN A 614 -2.06 38.27 -18.92
N THR A 615 -1.81 37.68 -20.08
CA THR A 615 -2.76 36.77 -20.76
C THR A 615 -2.35 35.30 -20.61
N ASN A 616 -3.30 34.47 -20.12
CA ASN A 616 -3.14 33.02 -20.01
C ASN A 616 -3.61 32.35 -21.32
N TYR A 617 -2.75 31.59 -21.98
CA TYR A 617 -3.02 31.11 -23.35
C TYR A 617 -3.47 29.64 -23.42
N TYR A 618 -2.98 28.76 -22.54
CA TYR A 618 -3.35 27.33 -22.57
C TYR A 618 -3.35 26.71 -21.18
N SER A 619 -4.34 25.86 -20.88
CA SER A 619 -4.40 25.07 -19.64
C SER A 619 -4.75 23.62 -19.95
N PHE A 620 -3.90 22.68 -19.51
CA PHE A 620 -4.08 21.25 -19.68
C PHE A 620 -3.57 20.50 -18.44
N LEU A 621 -4.41 19.72 -17.76
CA LEU A 621 -4.03 18.89 -16.58
C LEU A 621 -3.11 19.61 -15.57
N ASP A 622 -3.53 20.79 -15.06
CA ASP A 622 -2.75 21.66 -14.16
C ASP A 622 -1.42 22.24 -14.71
N THR A 623 -1.15 22.03 -15.99
CA THR A 623 -0.05 22.64 -16.75
C THR A 623 -0.55 23.94 -17.38
N LYS A 624 0.08 25.07 -17.08
CA LYS A 624 -0.26 26.40 -17.65
C LYS A 624 0.84 26.84 -18.62
N LEU A 625 0.48 27.04 -19.89
CA LEU A 625 1.33 27.69 -20.88
C LEU A 625 0.95 29.18 -20.92
N GLU A 626 1.88 30.03 -20.49
CA GLU A 626 1.72 31.48 -20.47
C GLU A 626 2.63 32.11 -21.53
N TYR A 627 2.04 32.84 -22.49
CA TYR A 627 2.79 33.70 -23.42
C TYR A 627 2.64 35.15 -22.96
N ARG A 628 3.76 35.87 -22.84
CA ARG A 628 3.79 37.29 -22.47
C ARG A 628 4.55 38.09 -23.52
N ARG A 629 3.90 39.08 -24.13
CA ARG A 629 4.59 40.17 -24.86
C ARG A 629 5.02 41.21 -23.83
N LEU A 630 6.31 41.55 -23.77
CA LEU A 630 6.83 42.48 -22.77
C LEU A 630 6.73 43.94 -23.23
N TYR A 631 7.06 44.20 -24.49
CA TYR A 631 6.93 45.51 -25.14
C TYR A 631 7.05 45.33 -26.67
N SER A 632 6.62 46.34 -27.43
CA SER A 632 6.90 46.42 -28.87
C SER A 632 7.34 47.83 -29.25
N VAL A 633 8.45 47.95 -29.96
CA VAL A 633 8.91 49.19 -30.57
C VAL A 633 8.50 49.20 -32.04
N TYR A 634 7.98 50.31 -32.54
CA TYR A 634 7.56 50.44 -33.93
C TYR A 634 8.06 51.73 -34.57
N LEU A 635 8.32 51.66 -35.87
CA LEU A 635 8.63 52.79 -36.73
C LEU A 635 7.59 52.84 -37.85
N ASN A 636 6.77 53.90 -37.84
CA ASN A 636 5.71 54.09 -38.81
C ASN A 636 5.97 55.26 -39.74
N TYR A 637 5.52 55.12 -40.97
CA TYR A 637 5.34 56.20 -41.92
C TYR A 637 3.88 56.64 -41.90
N VAL A 638 3.64 57.94 -41.73
CA VAL A 638 2.31 58.54 -41.62
C VAL A 638 2.02 59.39 -42.84
N PHE A 639 0.85 59.18 -43.43
CA PHE A 639 0.28 60.06 -44.44
C PHE A 639 -1.02 60.66 -43.89
N ALA A 640 -1.16 61.98 -43.93
CA ALA A 640 -2.38 62.66 -43.52
C ALA A 640 -2.88 63.63 -44.58
N TYR A 641 -4.20 63.70 -44.72
CA TYR A 641 -4.91 64.55 -45.67
C TYR A 641 -6.05 65.30 -44.98
#